data_AF-A0A0D3DGV2-F1
#
_entry.id   AF-A0A0D3DGV2-F1
#
_cell.length_a   1.000
_cell.length_b   1.000
_cell.length_c   1.000
_cell.angle_alpha   90.00
_cell.angle_beta   90.00
_cell.angle_gamma   90.00
#
_symmetry.space_group_name_H-M   'P 1'
#
loop_
_entity.id
_entity.type
_entity.pdbx_description
1 polymer ?
#
loop_
_entity_poly.entity_id
_entity_poly.type
_entity_poly.pdbx_seq_one_letter_code
_entity_poly.pdbx_strand_id
1 'polypeptide(L)'
;MNRIKLPTHKHPLYPTPWVRSCSGCYRENDCTKDGYRCYECKIFFHKECAESSLEINHPSHPEHPLHLSIPEKFYESKNCKLCGKTLVNMFYHCPLCKFVVDTVCIKNPPPDVIEHPKAHKHSLVHLINYYHGTCDFCEEKFCDRYLYKCSQCQLKFHFECSNLPLEITHPFHRKHPLKFLTREEHYFLDGKCRICGDELGRRFYNCSICKFSVDVACVKNPPPLTILFAKAHDHQISLIPRIISFNCDACGLAGDRSPYSCQQCDFMIHQSCIDLPEIINVNRHEHRLSRRLQLSPGSWICGICHKKVDWSCGAYSCSICPDYAIHSRCALRDDVWDKLELKGIPEEPQEIKPYTVVNGNLIRHFSHEEHYLQLNEENIICGGSIRCEACVLPIYSQAFYSCVQCDFILHKTCANLPRKKRHMYHAKPLTLVVGDMTYFDCSACSNPSSGFRYSITNFNIDVKCSALSESIFHESHGCTLYYIYGNGKHCIACGNWSYSTFNCDDCKFVLDLKCVVLPKTTRHWYDEHILSLCYENPTKGEHWCDICEETFHTKCVLGDFSLLMPGHVITYYGKTRFEVIQTHPGFLPRCYICPSRRAVPFVSKTELREQRINIDAVTWVTATGAFVYNKLYVDR
;
A
#
# COMPACT_ATOMS: atom_id res chain seq x y z
N MET A 1 10.71 -24.85 -2.60
CA MET A 1 11.47 -23.60 -2.38
C MET A 1 11.54 -23.36 -0.89
N ASN A 2 12.73 -23.33 -0.30
CA ASN A 2 12.88 -23.07 1.13
C ASN A 2 12.91 -21.56 1.35
N ARG A 3 11.75 -20.94 1.58
CA ARG A 3 11.68 -19.59 2.14
C ARG A 3 12.41 -19.59 3.49
N ILE A 4 13.18 -18.55 3.76
CA ILE A 4 13.84 -18.40 5.07
C ILE A 4 13.13 -17.31 5.87
N LYS A 5 13.13 -17.43 7.19
CA LYS A 5 12.71 -16.37 8.10
C LYS A 5 13.95 -15.87 8.80
N LEU A 6 14.23 -14.57 8.71
CA LEU A 6 15.27 -13.96 9.53
C LEU A 6 14.65 -13.54 10.86
N PRO A 7 15.21 -13.92 12.01
CA PRO A 7 14.70 -13.50 13.32
C PRO A 7 14.60 -11.98 13.46
N THR A 8 15.49 -11.25 12.78
CA THR A 8 15.52 -9.79 12.77
C THR A 8 14.59 -9.14 11.72
N HIS A 9 14.02 -9.91 10.79
CA HIS A 9 13.11 -9.43 9.75
C HIS A 9 11.78 -10.18 9.73
N LYS A 10 10.68 -9.48 10.01
CA LYS A 10 9.35 -10.09 10.20
C LYS A 10 8.81 -10.82 8.97
N HIS A 11 9.15 -10.35 7.76
CA HIS A 11 8.63 -10.92 6.52
C HIS A 11 9.48 -12.09 6.02
N PRO A 12 8.87 -13.10 5.35
CA PRO A 12 9.61 -14.19 4.75
C PRO A 12 10.51 -13.67 3.61
N LEU A 13 11.69 -14.28 3.49
CA LEU A 13 12.58 -14.02 2.37
C LEU A 13 12.59 -15.16 1.36
N TYR A 14 12.71 -14.78 0.09
CA TYR A 14 12.64 -15.68 -1.06
C TYR A 14 13.96 -15.67 -1.83
N PRO A 15 14.44 -16.83 -2.32
CA PRO A 15 15.65 -16.90 -3.13
C PRO A 15 15.58 -16.03 -4.37
N THR A 16 16.69 -15.37 -4.71
CA THR A 16 16.84 -14.54 -5.91
C THR A 16 18.22 -14.79 -6.53
N PRO A 17 18.38 -14.77 -7.87
CA PRO A 17 19.61 -15.24 -8.52
C PRO A 17 20.79 -14.28 -8.37
N TRP A 18 20.53 -12.99 -8.11
CA TRP A 18 21.56 -12.02 -7.77
C TRP A 18 21.00 -10.89 -6.91
N VAL A 19 21.88 -10.20 -6.20
CA VAL A 19 21.56 -9.04 -5.38
C VAL A 19 22.45 -7.87 -5.80
N ARG A 20 21.85 -6.77 -6.28
CA ARG A 20 22.59 -5.56 -6.67
C ARG A 20 22.94 -4.69 -5.45
N SER A 21 21.98 -4.56 -4.54
CA SER A 21 22.10 -3.79 -3.30
C SER A 21 21.59 -4.64 -2.14
N CYS A 22 22.37 -4.71 -1.07
CA CYS A 22 22.03 -5.51 0.10
C CYS A 22 21.65 -4.60 1.27
N SER A 23 20.52 -4.88 1.93
CA SER A 23 20.07 -4.17 3.15
C SER A 23 20.75 -4.69 4.43
N GLY A 24 21.51 -5.78 4.32
CA GLY A 24 22.25 -6.36 5.43
C GLY A 24 23.71 -5.94 5.52
N CYS A 25 24.27 -5.40 4.43
CA CYS A 25 25.65 -4.95 4.41
C CYS A 25 25.85 -3.90 3.34
N TYR A 26 26.86 -3.07 3.55
CA TYR A 26 27.39 -2.20 2.51
C TYR A 26 28.42 -2.89 1.59
N ARG A 27 28.55 -4.24 1.57
CA ARG A 27 29.62 -4.93 0.79
C ARG A 27 29.68 -4.38 -0.63
N GLU A 28 30.82 -3.73 -0.91
CA GLU A 28 31.02 -2.94 -2.12
C GLU A 28 31.71 -3.71 -3.26
N ASN A 29 32.12 -4.97 -3.04
CA ASN A 29 33.07 -5.64 -3.95
C ASN A 29 32.79 -7.11 -4.28
N ASP A 30 31.66 -7.70 -3.89
CA ASP A 30 31.34 -9.07 -4.30
C ASP A 30 29.86 -9.22 -4.62
N CYS A 31 29.54 -9.32 -5.92
CA CYS A 31 28.27 -9.88 -6.36
C CYS A 31 28.21 -11.35 -5.92
N THR A 32 27.49 -11.65 -4.84
CA THR A 32 27.21 -13.05 -4.54
C THR A 32 26.21 -13.56 -5.58
N LYS A 33 26.59 -14.64 -6.28
CA LYS A 33 25.60 -15.50 -6.93
C LYS A 33 24.70 -16.00 -5.80
N ASP A 34 23.40 -15.83 -5.96
CA ASP A 34 22.38 -16.13 -4.97
C ASP A 34 22.27 -15.15 -3.79
N GLY A 35 21.03 -14.84 -3.47
CA GLY A 35 20.65 -14.09 -2.28
C GLY A 35 19.18 -14.27 -1.98
N TYR A 36 18.66 -13.36 -1.19
CA TYR A 36 17.28 -13.37 -0.75
C TYR A 36 16.63 -12.01 -0.99
N ARG A 37 15.32 -12.01 -1.18
CA ARG A 37 14.52 -10.78 -1.26
C ARG A 37 13.29 -10.86 -0.40
N CYS A 38 12.87 -9.72 0.11
CA CYS A 38 11.56 -9.52 0.68
C CYS A 38 10.69 -8.79 -0.35
N TYR A 39 9.57 -9.39 -0.76
CA TYR A 39 8.60 -8.68 -1.61
C TYR A 39 7.90 -7.56 -0.86
N GLU A 40 7.60 -7.73 0.44
CA GLU A 40 6.89 -6.73 1.25
C GLU A 40 7.68 -5.42 1.42
N CYS A 41 8.91 -5.51 1.93
CA CYS A 41 9.79 -4.37 2.13
C CYS A 41 10.59 -3.93 0.89
N LYS A 42 10.55 -4.69 -0.21
CA LYS A 42 11.35 -4.45 -1.43
C LYS A 42 12.86 -4.37 -1.18
N ILE A 43 13.34 -5.13 -0.19
CA ILE A 43 14.76 -5.20 0.18
C ILE A 43 15.36 -6.53 -0.26
N PHE A 44 16.68 -6.54 -0.39
CA PHE A 44 17.45 -7.70 -0.80
C PHE A 44 18.58 -7.95 0.19
N PHE A 45 18.98 -9.20 0.34
CA PHE A 45 20.06 -9.64 1.20
C PHE A 45 20.96 -10.58 0.42
N HIS A 46 22.27 -10.36 0.45
CA HIS A 46 23.19 -11.45 0.11
C HIS A 46 22.90 -12.65 1.01
N LYS A 47 23.11 -13.86 0.49
CA LYS A 47 22.88 -15.09 1.24
C LYS A 47 23.57 -15.06 2.62
N GLU A 48 24.86 -14.72 2.65
CA GLU A 48 25.65 -14.61 3.89
C GLU A 48 25.16 -13.51 4.85
N CYS A 49 24.53 -12.45 4.33
CA CYS A 49 24.01 -11.37 5.16
C CYS A 49 22.69 -11.77 5.84
N ALA A 50 21.86 -12.51 5.11
CA ALA A 50 20.66 -13.11 5.67
C ALA A 50 21.04 -14.17 6.72
N GLU A 51 22.05 -14.99 6.44
CA GLU A 51 22.52 -16.07 7.33
C GLU A 51 23.50 -15.61 8.41
N SER A 52 23.64 -14.29 8.64
CA SER A 52 24.56 -13.74 9.65
C SER A 52 24.15 -14.10 11.07
N SER A 53 25.14 -14.39 11.92
CA SER A 53 24.96 -14.73 13.33
C SER A 53 24.22 -13.63 14.10
N LEU A 54 23.24 -14.02 14.93
CA LEU A 54 22.47 -13.07 15.73
C LEU A 54 23.28 -12.45 16.87
N GLU A 55 24.35 -13.12 17.28
CA GLU A 55 25.22 -12.73 18.39
C GLU A 55 26.68 -13.00 18.00
N ILE A 56 27.56 -12.05 18.29
CA ILE A 56 29.01 -12.17 18.07
C ILE A 56 29.80 -11.57 19.23
N ASN A 57 31.03 -12.07 19.43
CA ASN A 57 32.04 -11.41 20.25
C ASN A 57 33.06 -10.72 19.33
N HIS A 58 33.37 -9.44 19.59
CA HIS A 58 34.22 -8.66 18.70
C HIS A 58 35.40 -8.01 19.44
N PRO A 59 36.64 -8.04 18.91
CA PRO A 59 37.82 -7.47 19.58
C PRO A 59 37.71 -5.98 19.93
N SER A 60 36.96 -5.19 19.13
CA SER A 60 36.73 -3.76 19.43
C SER A 60 35.73 -3.52 20.56
N HIS A 61 35.04 -4.56 21.04
CA HIS A 61 34.19 -4.50 22.23
C HIS A 61 34.19 -5.87 22.94
N PRO A 62 35.29 -6.21 23.65
CA PRO A 62 35.48 -7.54 24.22
C PRO A 62 34.65 -7.78 25.50
N GLU A 63 34.14 -6.72 26.12
CA GLU A 63 33.44 -6.78 27.41
C GLU A 63 32.05 -7.43 27.31
N HIS A 64 31.36 -7.25 26.19
CA HIS A 64 29.99 -7.74 26.01
C HIS A 64 29.76 -8.29 24.59
N PRO A 65 28.90 -9.33 24.46
CA PRO A 65 28.45 -9.78 23.15
C PRO A 65 27.62 -8.69 22.46
N LEU A 66 27.74 -8.67 21.13
CA LEU A 66 26.98 -7.77 20.27
C LEU A 66 25.85 -8.55 19.60
N HIS A 67 24.65 -7.95 19.59
CA HIS A 67 23.46 -8.52 18.99
C HIS A 67 23.13 -7.82 17.67
N LEU A 68 22.71 -8.61 16.68
CA LEU A 68 22.33 -8.14 15.36
C LEU A 68 20.92 -7.52 15.39
N SER A 69 20.78 -6.32 14.82
CA SER A 69 19.52 -5.60 14.71
C SER A 69 19.30 -5.06 13.29
N ILE A 70 18.02 -4.86 12.94
CA ILE A 70 17.59 -4.16 11.73
C ILE A 70 16.98 -2.81 12.15
N PRO A 71 17.26 -1.70 11.45
CA PRO A 71 16.60 -0.43 11.71
C PRO A 71 15.07 -0.58 11.51
N GLU A 72 14.29 -0.55 12.60
CA GLU A 72 12.82 -0.66 12.51
C GLU A 72 12.15 0.66 12.11
N LYS A 73 12.83 1.81 12.26
CA LYS A 73 12.32 3.16 11.93
C LYS A 73 13.46 4.08 11.49
N PHE A 74 13.23 4.90 10.45
CA PHE A 74 14.19 5.88 9.92
C PHE A 74 14.49 7.06 10.86
N TYR A 75 13.80 7.18 11.99
CA TYR A 75 13.84 8.36 12.86
C TYR A 75 14.85 8.27 14.04
N GLU A 76 15.46 7.10 14.26
CA GLU A 76 16.58 6.95 15.22
C GLU A 76 17.87 6.67 14.46
N SER A 77 18.47 7.71 13.87
CA SER A 77 19.76 7.58 13.20
C SER A 77 20.85 7.26 14.22
N LYS A 78 21.23 5.98 14.31
CA LYS A 78 22.42 5.54 15.03
C LYS A 78 23.62 5.64 14.10
N ASN A 79 24.76 6.06 14.62
CA ASN A 79 26.00 6.12 13.85
C ASN A 79 26.90 4.95 14.26
N CYS A 80 27.54 4.32 13.27
CA CYS A 80 28.54 3.30 13.51
C CYS A 80 29.69 3.88 14.33
N LYS A 81 30.07 3.22 15.43
CA LYS A 81 31.20 3.65 16.27
C LYS A 81 32.54 3.57 15.55
N LEU A 82 32.68 2.62 14.63
CA LEU A 82 33.90 2.45 13.85
C LEU A 82 33.95 3.38 12.65
N CYS A 83 32.91 3.40 11.79
CA CYS A 83 32.95 4.17 10.53
C CYS A 83 32.19 5.49 10.55
N GLY A 84 31.58 5.91 11.67
CA GLY A 84 30.86 7.17 11.79
C GLY A 84 29.59 7.33 10.93
N LYS A 85 29.33 6.42 9.98
CA LYS A 85 28.18 6.47 9.08
C LYS A 85 26.87 6.23 9.81
N THR A 86 25.82 6.91 9.34
CA THR A 86 24.44 6.63 9.70
C THR A 86 24.08 5.19 9.30
N LEU A 87 23.64 4.42 10.28
CA LEU A 87 23.29 3.00 10.13
C LEU A 87 21.90 2.88 9.50
N VAL A 88 21.89 2.71 8.18
CA VAL A 88 20.67 2.48 7.37
C VAL A 88 20.39 1.00 7.09
N ASN A 89 21.37 0.14 7.35
CA ASN A 89 21.34 -1.31 7.11
C ASN A 89 21.40 -2.08 8.44
N MET A 90 21.45 -3.43 8.38
CA MET A 90 21.73 -4.26 9.55
C MET A 90 23.00 -3.80 10.28
N PHE A 91 22.94 -3.78 11.61
CA PHE A 91 24.05 -3.40 12.47
C PHE A 91 24.08 -4.26 13.72
N TYR A 92 25.22 -4.35 14.36
CA TYR A 92 25.38 -4.98 15.66
C TYR A 92 25.37 -3.92 16.76
N HIS A 93 24.72 -4.20 17.88
CA HIS A 93 24.73 -3.34 19.05
C HIS A 93 24.95 -4.13 20.33
N CYS A 94 25.53 -3.48 21.32
CA CYS A 94 25.54 -4.01 22.67
C CYS A 94 24.18 -3.69 23.33
N PRO A 95 23.52 -4.65 24.00
CA PRO A 95 22.31 -4.38 24.80
C PRO A 95 22.64 -3.62 26.10
N LEU A 96 23.87 -3.75 26.60
CA LEU A 96 24.29 -3.24 27.90
C LEU A 96 24.93 -1.84 27.83
N CYS A 97 25.40 -1.40 26.67
CA CYS A 97 25.99 -0.08 26.48
C CYS A 97 25.61 0.54 25.13
N LYS A 98 25.97 1.80 24.90
CA LYS A 98 25.65 2.53 23.65
C LYS A 98 26.56 2.16 22.46
N PHE A 99 27.25 1.03 22.51
CA PHE A 99 28.12 0.58 21.42
C PHE A 99 27.29 0.02 20.27
N VAL A 100 27.49 0.58 19.07
CA VAL A 100 26.80 0.18 17.84
C VAL A 100 27.79 0.19 16.69
N VAL A 101 27.77 -0.82 15.84
CA VAL A 101 28.73 -0.99 14.75
C VAL A 101 28.06 -1.62 13.52
N ASP A 102 28.42 -1.12 12.35
CA ASP A 102 27.96 -1.63 11.06
C ASP A 102 28.49 -3.07 10.81
N THR A 103 27.69 -3.90 10.15
CA THR A 103 28.04 -5.31 9.86
C THR A 103 29.28 -5.46 9.00
N VAL A 104 29.58 -4.50 8.12
CA VAL A 104 30.80 -4.49 7.30
C VAL A 104 31.99 -4.05 8.14
N CYS A 105 31.82 -3.06 9.03
CA CYS A 105 32.92 -2.54 9.83
C CYS A 105 33.45 -3.55 10.86
N ILE A 106 32.63 -4.50 11.29
CA ILE A 106 33.09 -5.66 12.08
C ILE A 106 34.05 -6.54 11.30
N LYS A 107 33.79 -6.75 10.00
CA LYS A 107 34.64 -7.60 9.16
C LYS A 107 35.87 -6.83 8.67
N ASN A 108 35.65 -5.59 8.24
CA ASN A 108 36.62 -4.72 7.59
C ASN A 108 36.47 -3.30 8.15
N PRO A 109 37.05 -3.00 9.32
CA PRO A 109 37.04 -1.64 9.85
C PRO A 109 37.77 -0.70 8.88
N PRO A 110 37.30 0.54 8.69
CA PRO A 110 38.02 1.50 7.88
C PRO A 110 39.43 1.75 8.45
N PRO A 111 40.48 1.76 7.62
CA PRO A 111 41.85 1.93 8.11
C PRO A 111 42.11 3.39 8.52
N ASP A 112 42.99 3.61 9.49
CA ASP A 112 43.40 4.99 9.86
C ASP A 112 44.19 5.69 8.74
N VAL A 113 44.85 4.91 7.88
CA VAL A 113 45.59 5.39 6.70
C VAL A 113 45.24 4.55 5.49
N ILE A 114 44.91 5.19 4.37
CA ILE A 114 44.79 4.56 3.05
C ILE A 114 46.11 4.81 2.32
N GLU A 115 46.97 3.78 2.26
CA GLU A 115 48.29 3.91 1.64
C GLU A 115 48.20 4.14 0.13
N HIS A 116 47.27 3.46 -0.53
CA HIS A 116 47.09 3.43 -1.98
C HIS A 116 45.65 3.71 -2.41
N PRO A 117 45.16 4.96 -2.28
CA PRO A 117 43.82 5.32 -2.76
C PRO A 117 43.72 5.19 -4.29
N LYS A 118 42.53 4.89 -4.81
CA LYS A 118 42.30 4.81 -6.27
C LYS A 118 41.97 6.17 -6.89
N ALA A 119 41.44 7.10 -6.09
CA ALA A 119 41.08 8.44 -6.52
C ALA A 119 42.25 9.43 -6.54
N HIS A 120 43.33 9.12 -5.83
CA HIS A 120 44.45 10.04 -5.61
C HIS A 120 45.78 9.27 -5.56
N LYS A 121 46.91 9.95 -5.74
CA LYS A 121 48.23 9.27 -5.76
C LYS A 121 48.87 9.13 -4.38
N HIS A 122 48.64 10.08 -3.49
CA HIS A 122 49.25 10.08 -2.15
C HIS A 122 48.36 9.38 -1.14
N SER A 123 48.99 8.82 -0.12
CA SER A 123 48.30 8.22 1.00
C SER A 123 47.40 9.23 1.71
N LEU A 124 46.26 8.77 2.21
CA LEU A 124 45.29 9.59 2.91
C LEU A 124 45.20 9.18 4.36
N VAL A 125 45.16 10.16 5.25
CA VAL A 125 45.02 9.95 6.69
C VAL A 125 43.58 10.27 7.10
N HIS A 126 43.00 9.42 7.93
CA HIS A 126 41.68 9.64 8.48
C HIS A 126 41.68 10.85 9.44
N LEU A 127 40.76 11.79 9.22
CA LEU A 127 40.57 12.96 10.07
C LEU A 127 39.48 12.70 11.10
N ILE A 128 39.91 12.46 12.34
CA ILE A 128 39.03 12.30 13.49
C ILE A 128 38.46 13.69 13.87
N ASN A 129 37.13 13.77 14.11
CA ASN A 129 36.41 14.96 14.59
C ASN A 129 36.25 16.15 13.62
N TYR A 130 36.42 15.97 12.31
CA TYR A 130 36.21 17.04 11.32
C TYR A 130 34.96 16.81 10.46
N TYR A 131 33.99 17.75 10.50
CA TYR A 131 32.66 17.58 9.89
C TYR A 131 32.30 18.63 8.83
N HIS A 132 33.27 19.45 8.44
CA HIS A 132 33.03 20.56 7.51
C HIS A 132 33.98 20.51 6.30
N GLY A 133 33.39 20.57 5.11
CA GLY A 133 34.10 20.64 3.83
C GLY A 133 33.31 20.01 2.68
N THR A 134 33.91 20.02 1.51
CA THR A 134 33.45 19.33 0.29
C THR A 134 34.46 18.25 -0.08
N CYS A 135 33.98 17.14 -0.62
CA CYS A 135 34.84 16.09 -1.17
C CYS A 135 35.43 16.53 -2.50
N ASP A 136 36.75 16.56 -2.62
CA ASP A 136 37.46 16.99 -3.84
C ASP A 136 37.33 16.00 -5.01
N PHE A 137 36.68 14.84 -4.79
CA PHE A 137 36.40 13.87 -5.85
C PHE A 137 34.96 13.93 -6.37
N CYS A 138 33.98 14.19 -5.50
CA CYS A 138 32.56 14.18 -5.90
C CYS A 138 31.85 15.51 -5.68
N GLU A 139 32.56 16.53 -5.19
CA GLU A 139 32.11 17.91 -4.96
C GLU A 139 30.95 18.07 -3.96
N GLU A 140 30.53 16.98 -3.31
CA GLU A 140 29.48 16.98 -2.29
C GLU A 140 30.01 17.42 -0.92
N LYS A 141 29.13 18.07 -0.14
CA LYS A 141 29.42 18.41 1.26
C LYS A 141 29.50 17.14 2.10
N PHE A 142 30.39 17.13 3.09
CA PHE A 142 30.45 16.04 4.08
C PHE A 142 29.21 16.11 4.97
N CYS A 143 28.22 15.24 4.70
CA CYS A 143 27.02 15.14 5.52
C CYS A 143 27.17 14.14 6.67
N ASP A 144 28.01 13.11 6.53
CA ASP A 144 28.24 12.10 7.56
C ASP A 144 29.69 11.56 7.52
N ARG A 145 30.18 11.15 8.68
CA ARG A 145 31.60 11.17 9.08
C ARG A 145 32.38 9.96 8.54
N TYR A 146 33.37 10.19 7.68
CA TYR A 146 34.66 9.47 7.55
C TYR A 146 35.48 10.19 6.48
N LEU A 147 36.29 11.15 6.92
CA LEU A 147 36.99 12.09 6.06
C LEU A 147 38.45 11.67 5.93
N TYR A 148 38.92 11.46 4.72
CA TYR A 148 40.33 11.21 4.46
C TYR A 148 40.97 12.44 3.86
N LYS A 149 42.11 12.84 4.40
CA LYS A 149 42.87 13.97 3.90
C LYS A 149 44.24 13.53 3.46
N CYS A 150 44.63 14.02 2.28
CA CYS A 150 46.00 13.96 1.85
C CYS A 150 46.81 15.01 2.61
N SER A 151 47.79 14.58 3.42
CA SER A 151 48.66 15.51 4.14
C SER A 151 49.56 16.33 3.21
N GLN A 152 49.78 15.86 1.97
CA GLN A 152 50.61 16.53 0.98
C GLN A 152 49.82 17.57 0.17
N CYS A 153 48.72 17.14 -0.46
CA CYS A 153 47.90 17.99 -1.33
C CYS A 153 46.79 18.75 -0.61
N GLN A 154 46.55 18.46 0.68
CA GLN A 154 45.45 19.00 1.48
C GLN A 154 44.04 18.63 0.99
N LEU A 155 43.94 17.83 -0.09
CA LEU A 155 42.70 17.31 -0.66
C LEU A 155 41.98 16.36 0.31
N LYS A 156 40.66 16.40 0.26
CA LYS A 156 39.71 15.74 1.14
C LYS A 156 38.82 14.80 0.35
N PHE A 157 38.64 13.59 0.84
CA PHE A 157 37.87 12.55 0.18
C PHE A 157 36.89 11.90 1.17
N HIS A 158 35.68 11.59 0.70
CA HIS A 158 34.89 10.54 1.36
C HIS A 158 35.67 9.22 1.29
N PHE A 159 35.55 8.36 2.30
CA PHE A 159 36.11 7.00 2.24
C PHE A 159 35.74 6.28 0.93
N GLU A 160 34.46 6.28 0.57
CA GLU A 160 33.95 5.65 -0.65
C GLU A 160 34.55 6.26 -1.92
N CYS A 161 34.67 7.59 -1.95
CA CYS A 161 35.25 8.31 -3.08
C CYS A 161 36.73 8.01 -3.23
N SER A 162 37.48 7.88 -2.13
CA SER A 162 38.92 7.56 -2.17
C SER A 162 39.22 6.21 -2.84
N ASN A 163 38.23 5.29 -2.80
CA ASN A 163 38.31 3.96 -3.38
C ASN A 163 37.78 3.88 -4.83
N LEU A 164 37.35 4.99 -5.42
CA LEU A 164 36.87 5.06 -6.80
C LEU A 164 37.98 5.55 -7.75
N PRO A 165 38.30 4.81 -8.83
CA PRO A 165 39.22 5.30 -9.85
C PRO A 165 38.60 6.44 -10.66
N LEU A 166 39.40 7.39 -11.15
CA LEU A 166 38.92 8.38 -12.14
C LEU A 166 38.61 7.74 -13.51
N GLU A 167 39.28 6.62 -13.83
CA GLU A 167 39.12 5.92 -15.09
C GLU A 167 39.11 4.40 -14.86
N ILE A 168 38.19 3.69 -15.51
CA ILE A 168 38.00 2.24 -15.35
C ILE A 168 37.80 1.52 -16.68
N THR A 169 38.24 0.27 -16.77
CA THR A 169 37.79 -0.66 -17.82
C THR A 169 36.63 -1.49 -17.28
N HIS A 170 35.44 -1.28 -17.83
CA HIS A 170 34.25 -1.98 -17.35
C HIS A 170 34.08 -3.35 -18.04
N PRO A 171 33.68 -4.43 -17.33
CA PRO A 171 33.54 -5.76 -17.92
C PRO A 171 32.62 -5.81 -19.15
N PHE A 172 31.57 -4.97 -19.15
CA PHE A 172 30.59 -4.86 -20.24
C PHE A 172 30.96 -3.81 -21.29
N HIS A 173 32.05 -3.08 -21.08
CA HIS A 173 32.56 -2.08 -22.01
C HIS A 173 34.10 -2.04 -21.96
N ARG A 174 34.74 -3.03 -22.60
CA ARG A 174 36.20 -3.19 -22.56
C ARG A 174 36.95 -2.39 -23.62
N LYS A 175 36.26 -1.97 -24.70
CA LYS A 175 36.90 -1.32 -25.86
C LYS A 175 37.44 0.07 -25.52
N HIS A 176 36.73 0.79 -24.65
CA HIS A 176 37.14 2.11 -24.21
C HIS A 176 37.01 2.20 -22.69
N PRO A 177 37.92 2.92 -22.04
CA PRO A 177 37.79 3.23 -20.63
C PRO A 177 36.59 4.15 -20.38
N LEU A 178 35.96 3.98 -19.21
CA LEU A 178 34.95 4.90 -18.71
C LEU A 178 35.61 5.90 -17.77
N LYS A 179 35.28 7.18 -17.93
CA LYS A 179 35.74 8.25 -17.04
C LYS A 179 34.66 8.59 -16.03
N PHE A 180 35.07 8.84 -14.80
CA PHE A 180 34.20 9.35 -13.75
C PHE A 180 33.78 10.79 -14.08
N LEU A 181 32.50 11.11 -13.90
CA LEU A 181 31.96 12.46 -14.12
C LEU A 181 31.13 12.93 -12.92
N THR A 182 31.30 14.20 -12.56
CA THR A 182 30.44 14.99 -11.66
C THR A 182 29.53 15.91 -12.48
N ARG A 183 28.43 16.39 -11.86
CA ARG A 183 27.18 16.89 -12.45
C ARG A 183 27.30 18.04 -13.50
N GLU A 184 28.47 18.59 -13.79
CA GLU A 184 28.62 19.80 -14.61
C GLU A 184 28.95 19.56 -16.10
N GLU A 185 29.17 18.32 -16.53
CA GLU A 185 29.43 17.99 -17.94
C GLU A 185 28.24 17.30 -18.64
N HIS A 186 27.33 18.13 -19.14
CA HIS A 186 26.52 17.96 -20.36
C HIS A 186 25.38 16.91 -20.48
N TYR A 187 24.28 17.41 -21.07
CA TYR A 187 23.42 16.90 -22.16
C TYR A 187 23.72 15.54 -22.82
N PHE A 188 23.65 14.42 -22.09
CA PHE A 188 23.71 13.09 -22.71
C PHE A 188 22.56 12.17 -22.27
N LEU A 189 21.88 11.61 -23.29
CA LEU A 189 20.99 10.43 -23.33
C LEU A 189 20.29 10.08 -22.01
N ASP A 190 19.00 10.46 -21.97
CA ASP A 190 17.93 10.04 -21.05
C ASP A 190 18.20 9.99 -19.52
N GLY A 191 19.41 10.30 -19.07
CA GLY A 191 19.80 10.35 -17.67
C GLY A 191 19.81 9.00 -16.98
N LYS A 192 19.88 7.87 -17.69
CA LYS A 192 19.77 6.52 -17.10
C LYS A 192 21.00 5.67 -17.28
N CYS A 193 21.26 4.79 -16.31
CA CYS A 193 22.31 3.78 -16.42
C CYS A 193 22.02 2.83 -17.57
N ARG A 194 23.05 2.51 -18.35
CA ARG A 194 22.97 1.56 -19.48
C ARG A 194 22.58 0.16 -19.01
N ILE A 195 23.02 -0.23 -17.81
CA ILE A 195 22.89 -1.60 -17.32
C ILE A 195 21.57 -1.78 -16.58
N CYS A 196 21.29 -0.98 -15.54
CA CYS A 196 20.06 -1.17 -14.75
C CYS A 196 18.84 -0.40 -15.26
N GLY A 197 19.06 0.69 -15.98
CA GLY A 197 17.99 1.63 -16.36
C GLY A 197 17.55 2.58 -15.25
N ASP A 198 18.15 2.52 -14.06
CA ASP A 198 17.91 3.48 -12.99
C ASP A 198 18.46 4.86 -13.40
N GLU A 199 17.86 5.92 -12.87
CA GLU A 199 18.33 7.28 -13.08
C GLU A 199 19.74 7.46 -12.51
N LEU A 200 20.63 8.07 -13.31
CA LEU A 200 21.99 8.37 -12.92
C LEU A 200 21.95 9.48 -11.87
N GLY A 201 22.46 9.16 -10.69
CA GLY A 201 22.75 10.14 -9.67
C GLY A 201 23.94 11.03 -10.06
N ARG A 202 24.44 11.80 -9.09
CA ARG A 202 25.54 12.75 -9.30
C ARG A 202 26.92 12.11 -9.50
N ARG A 203 27.04 10.79 -9.31
CA ARG A 203 28.28 10.01 -9.41
C ARG A 203 28.05 8.87 -10.40
N PHE A 204 28.71 8.91 -11.55
CA PHE A 204 28.63 7.86 -12.56
C PHE A 204 29.88 7.83 -13.44
N TYR A 205 30.02 6.77 -14.22
CA TYR A 205 31.08 6.58 -15.20
C TYR A 205 30.51 6.64 -16.61
N ASN A 206 31.22 7.30 -17.52
CA ASN A 206 30.79 7.44 -18.91
C ASN A 206 31.93 7.22 -19.90
N CYS A 207 31.60 6.60 -21.02
CA CYS A 207 32.43 6.64 -22.22
C CYS A 207 31.89 7.70 -23.18
N SER A 208 32.65 8.77 -23.43
CA SER A 208 32.26 9.81 -24.40
C SER A 208 32.17 9.28 -25.84
N ILE A 209 32.99 8.29 -26.20
CA ILE A 209 33.04 7.69 -27.54
C ILE A 209 31.78 6.85 -27.82
N CYS A 210 31.45 5.92 -26.90
CA CYS A 210 30.33 5.00 -27.07
C CYS A 210 29.02 5.45 -26.42
N LYS A 211 29.03 6.60 -25.73
CA LYS A 211 27.92 7.12 -24.93
C LYS A 211 27.40 6.09 -23.92
N PHE A 212 28.32 5.36 -23.29
CA PHE A 212 28.03 4.26 -22.37
C PHE A 212 28.15 4.76 -20.93
N SER A 213 27.00 5.07 -20.32
CA SER A 213 26.92 5.58 -18.95
C SER A 213 26.50 4.50 -17.96
N VAL A 214 27.18 4.41 -16.81
CA VAL A 214 26.90 3.43 -15.77
C VAL A 214 27.03 4.08 -14.39
N ASP A 215 26.04 3.88 -13.52
CA ASP A 215 26.12 4.33 -12.14
C ASP A 215 27.18 3.57 -11.32
N VAL A 216 27.60 4.15 -10.20
CA VAL A 216 28.63 3.56 -9.33
C VAL A 216 28.21 2.18 -8.79
N ALA A 217 26.92 1.93 -8.56
CA ALA A 217 26.46 0.64 -8.03
C ALA A 217 26.60 -0.48 -9.07
N CYS A 218 26.32 -0.20 -10.35
CA CYS A 218 26.53 -1.15 -11.45
C CYS A 218 28.00 -1.33 -11.82
N VAL A 219 28.88 -0.36 -11.52
CA VAL A 219 30.34 -0.53 -11.63
C VAL A 219 30.87 -1.46 -10.54
N LYS A 220 30.44 -1.25 -9.29
CA LYS A 220 30.86 -2.04 -8.13
C LYS A 220 30.28 -3.45 -8.16
N ASN A 221 28.97 -3.54 -8.39
CA ASN A 221 28.19 -4.76 -8.36
C ASN A 221 27.41 -4.95 -9.68
N PRO A 222 28.09 -5.23 -10.80
CA PRO A 222 27.44 -5.47 -12.07
C PRO A 222 26.58 -6.75 -12.02
N PRO A 223 25.39 -6.77 -12.65
CA PRO A 223 24.59 -7.98 -12.76
C PRO A 223 25.37 -9.08 -13.51
N PRO A 224 25.17 -10.37 -13.20
CA PRO A 224 25.96 -11.46 -13.80
C PRO A 224 25.75 -11.55 -15.32
N LEU A 225 26.80 -11.82 -16.09
CA LEU A 225 26.70 -11.96 -17.55
C LEU A 225 25.75 -13.09 -17.98
N THR A 226 25.70 -14.17 -17.20
CA THR A 226 24.89 -15.35 -17.47
C THR A 226 24.20 -15.81 -16.19
N ILE A 227 22.96 -16.25 -16.31
CA ILE A 227 22.16 -16.77 -15.19
C ILE A 227 21.52 -18.08 -15.62
N LEU A 228 21.57 -19.10 -14.74
CA LEU A 228 20.74 -20.30 -14.84
C LEU A 228 19.74 -20.26 -13.68
N PHE A 229 18.49 -19.91 -13.98
CA PHE A 229 17.46 -19.75 -12.96
C PHE A 229 16.12 -20.20 -13.53
N ALA A 230 15.75 -21.46 -13.27
CA ALA A 230 14.56 -22.10 -13.83
C ALA A 230 13.24 -21.33 -13.55
N LYS A 231 13.20 -20.53 -12.48
CA LYS A 231 12.07 -19.63 -12.20
C LYS A 231 11.92 -18.55 -13.28
N ALA A 232 13.01 -18.06 -13.88
CA ALA A 232 12.94 -17.12 -15.00
C ALA A 232 12.67 -17.86 -16.32
N HIS A 233 13.50 -18.86 -16.62
CA HIS A 233 13.51 -19.63 -17.85
C HIS A 233 14.35 -20.90 -17.65
N ASP A 234 14.01 -21.99 -18.33
CA ASP A 234 14.64 -23.30 -18.12
C ASP A 234 16.10 -23.36 -18.59
N HIS A 235 16.46 -22.57 -19.61
CA HIS A 235 17.82 -22.47 -20.12
C HIS A 235 18.62 -21.33 -19.49
N GLN A 236 19.95 -21.39 -19.65
CA GLN A 236 20.83 -20.29 -19.29
C GLN A 236 20.55 -19.05 -20.16
N ILE A 237 20.30 -17.91 -19.52
CA ILE A 237 20.09 -16.62 -20.16
C ILE A 237 21.32 -15.73 -20.03
N SER A 238 21.60 -14.91 -21.05
CA SER A 238 22.77 -14.03 -21.12
C SER A 238 22.39 -12.55 -21.24
N LEU A 239 23.05 -11.69 -20.48
CA LEU A 239 22.85 -10.24 -20.48
C LEU A 239 23.37 -9.62 -21.78
N ILE A 240 22.58 -8.77 -22.42
CA ILE A 240 22.99 -7.97 -23.59
C ILE A 240 23.13 -6.50 -23.16
N PRO A 241 24.30 -6.02 -22.71
CA PRO A 241 24.46 -4.67 -22.12
C PRO A 241 24.42 -3.54 -23.17
N ARG A 242 23.29 -3.38 -23.86
CA ARG A 242 23.05 -2.43 -24.97
C ARG A 242 21.69 -1.74 -24.82
N ILE A 243 21.52 -0.61 -25.50
CA ILE A 243 20.20 -0.02 -25.73
C ILE A 243 19.60 -0.80 -26.90
N ILE A 244 18.51 -1.51 -26.64
CA ILE A 244 17.75 -2.29 -27.61
C ILE A 244 16.28 -2.25 -27.22
N SER A 245 15.41 -2.01 -28.20
CA SER A 245 13.97 -2.15 -27.99
C SER A 245 13.60 -3.63 -28.09
N PHE A 246 12.86 -4.14 -27.12
CA PHE A 246 12.38 -5.52 -27.11
C PHE A 246 11.05 -5.62 -26.36
N ASN A 247 10.27 -6.66 -26.62
CA ASN A 247 9.14 -7.03 -25.79
C ASN A 247 9.59 -8.09 -24.80
N CYS A 248 9.27 -7.90 -23.52
CA CYS A 248 9.63 -8.85 -22.48
C CYS A 248 8.63 -10.00 -22.44
N ASP A 249 9.09 -11.22 -22.70
CA ASP A 249 8.24 -12.42 -22.73
C ASP A 249 7.57 -12.71 -21.40
N ALA A 250 8.15 -12.24 -20.28
CA ALA A 250 7.59 -12.49 -18.95
C ALA A 250 6.44 -11.53 -18.57
N CYS A 251 6.34 -10.36 -19.20
CA CYS A 251 5.31 -9.37 -18.83
C CYS A 251 4.59 -8.68 -20.00
N GLY A 252 5.00 -8.93 -21.24
CA GLY A 252 4.44 -8.33 -22.45
C GLY A 252 4.70 -6.83 -22.62
N LEU A 253 5.49 -6.20 -21.74
CA LEU A 253 5.84 -4.78 -21.86
C LEU A 253 7.14 -4.57 -22.61
N ALA A 254 7.23 -3.44 -23.31
CA ALA A 254 8.46 -3.02 -23.97
C ALA A 254 9.58 -2.75 -22.94
N GLY A 255 10.80 -3.12 -23.30
CA GLY A 255 12.04 -2.71 -22.65
C GLY A 255 12.94 -2.02 -23.64
N ASP A 256 13.84 -1.17 -23.15
CA ASP A 256 14.68 -0.30 -23.99
C ASP A 256 16.18 -0.56 -23.83
N ARG A 257 16.59 -1.39 -22.87
CA ARG A 257 18.00 -1.70 -22.64
C ARG A 257 18.21 -2.99 -21.85
N SER A 258 19.41 -3.54 -22.05
CA SER A 258 20.02 -4.54 -21.20
C SER A 258 19.13 -5.71 -20.77
N PRO A 259 18.39 -6.37 -21.71
CA PRO A 259 17.68 -7.60 -21.40
C PRO A 259 18.65 -8.75 -21.13
N TYR A 260 18.14 -9.75 -20.45
CA TYR A 260 18.68 -11.10 -20.56
C TYR A 260 17.98 -11.82 -21.72
N SER A 261 18.73 -12.65 -22.45
CA SER A 261 18.21 -13.40 -23.58
C SER A 261 18.62 -14.88 -23.58
N CYS A 262 17.74 -15.74 -24.08
CA CYS A 262 18.07 -17.12 -24.46
C CYS A 262 18.03 -17.24 -25.98
N GLN A 263 19.19 -17.50 -26.59
CA GLN A 263 19.28 -17.66 -28.04
C GLN A 263 18.59 -18.94 -28.55
N GLN A 264 18.48 -19.97 -27.70
CA GLN A 264 17.86 -21.25 -28.07
C GLN A 264 16.33 -21.15 -28.19
N CYS A 265 15.72 -20.18 -27.51
CA CYS A 265 14.27 -20.05 -27.39
C CYS A 265 13.73 -18.71 -27.91
N ASP A 266 14.59 -17.86 -28.48
CA ASP A 266 14.25 -16.46 -28.83
C ASP A 266 13.59 -15.70 -27.68
N PHE A 267 14.03 -15.97 -26.45
CA PHE A 267 13.42 -15.43 -25.23
C PHE A 267 14.20 -14.20 -24.76
N MET A 268 13.50 -13.11 -24.41
CA MET A 268 14.03 -11.88 -23.84
C MET A 268 13.24 -11.45 -22.60
N ILE A 269 13.96 -11.08 -21.55
CA ILE A 269 13.36 -10.73 -20.27
C ILE A 269 13.98 -9.47 -19.65
N HIS A 270 13.15 -8.59 -19.09
CA HIS A 270 13.63 -7.49 -18.25
C HIS A 270 14.38 -8.05 -17.04
N GLN A 271 15.43 -7.36 -16.59
CA GLN A 271 16.13 -7.72 -15.35
C GLN A 271 15.18 -7.82 -14.15
N SER A 272 14.20 -6.92 -14.06
CA SER A 272 13.20 -6.90 -13.00
C SER A 272 12.10 -7.95 -13.14
N CYS A 273 12.03 -8.68 -14.27
CA CYS A 273 11.10 -9.78 -14.50
C CYS A 273 11.70 -11.17 -14.19
N ILE A 274 13.01 -11.27 -13.94
CA ILE A 274 13.68 -12.57 -13.74
C ILE A 274 13.16 -13.32 -12.52
N ASP A 275 12.65 -12.60 -11.52
CA ASP A 275 12.25 -13.16 -10.24
C ASP A 275 10.79 -12.82 -9.88
N LEU A 276 9.92 -12.85 -10.89
CA LEU A 276 8.47 -12.77 -10.72
C LEU A 276 7.97 -14.01 -9.96
N PRO A 277 7.09 -13.86 -8.97
CA PRO A 277 6.57 -15.00 -8.21
C PRO A 277 5.77 -15.97 -9.09
N GLU A 278 5.63 -17.20 -8.63
CA GLU A 278 4.98 -18.27 -9.39
C GLU A 278 3.53 -18.47 -8.96
N ILE A 279 3.23 -18.39 -7.66
CA ILE A 279 1.86 -18.48 -7.13
C ILE A 279 1.61 -17.31 -6.19
N ILE A 280 0.54 -16.56 -6.47
CA ILE A 280 0.19 -15.35 -5.72
C ILE A 280 -1.31 -15.31 -5.42
N ASN A 281 -1.71 -14.43 -4.51
CA ASN A 281 -3.07 -13.98 -4.39
C ASN A 281 -3.18 -12.49 -4.73
N VAL A 282 -4.30 -12.11 -5.32
CA VAL A 282 -4.64 -10.70 -5.56
C VAL A 282 -5.88 -10.33 -4.75
N ASN A 283 -6.17 -9.04 -4.61
CA ASN A 283 -7.28 -8.56 -3.80
C ASN A 283 -8.64 -8.49 -4.51
N ARG A 284 -8.70 -8.90 -5.77
CA ARG A 284 -9.89 -8.90 -6.65
C ARG A 284 -10.31 -10.28 -7.12
N HIS A 285 -9.61 -11.31 -6.64
CA HIS A 285 -9.89 -12.69 -6.98
C HIS A 285 -9.63 -13.57 -5.77
N GLU A 286 -10.55 -14.47 -5.48
CA GLU A 286 -10.49 -15.31 -4.27
C GLU A 286 -9.47 -16.45 -4.40
N HIS A 287 -9.33 -17.00 -5.61
CA HIS A 287 -8.41 -18.10 -5.86
C HIS A 287 -6.97 -17.64 -6.08
N ARG A 288 -6.03 -18.53 -5.79
CA ARG A 288 -4.63 -18.33 -6.15
C ARG A 288 -4.45 -18.27 -7.66
N LEU A 289 -3.56 -17.40 -8.08
CA LEU A 289 -3.16 -17.27 -9.48
C LEU A 289 -1.79 -17.86 -9.69
N SER A 290 -1.65 -18.63 -10.77
CA SER A 290 -0.38 -19.20 -11.19
C SER A 290 0.20 -18.38 -12.34
N ARG A 291 1.51 -18.13 -12.29
CA ARG A 291 2.23 -17.54 -13.42
C ARG A 291 2.27 -18.54 -14.57
N ARG A 292 1.88 -18.08 -15.74
CA ARG A 292 1.96 -18.79 -17.01
C ARG A 292 2.96 -18.07 -17.91
N LEU A 293 3.79 -18.82 -18.62
CA LEU A 293 4.70 -18.26 -19.62
C LEU A 293 3.94 -17.79 -20.87
N GLN A 294 2.83 -18.47 -21.18
CA GLN A 294 1.89 -18.12 -22.23
C GLN A 294 0.48 -18.60 -21.82
N LEU A 295 -0.55 -17.95 -22.35
CA LEU A 295 -1.94 -18.39 -22.23
C LEU A 295 -2.36 -19.16 -23.49
N SER A 296 -3.53 -19.83 -23.44
CA SER A 296 -4.09 -20.41 -24.66
C SER A 296 -4.50 -19.29 -25.64
N PRO A 297 -4.41 -19.51 -26.96
CA PRO A 297 -4.87 -18.52 -27.94
C PRO A 297 -6.32 -18.11 -27.68
N GLY A 298 -6.58 -16.81 -27.60
CA GLY A 298 -7.91 -16.29 -27.28
C GLY A 298 -7.93 -14.81 -26.92
N SER A 299 -9.13 -14.23 -26.81
CA SER A 299 -9.27 -12.83 -26.41
C SER A 299 -9.32 -12.71 -24.90
N TRP A 300 -8.16 -12.48 -24.29
CA TRP A 300 -8.04 -12.29 -22.84
C TRP A 300 -8.16 -10.83 -22.44
N ILE A 301 -8.89 -10.56 -21.36
CA ILE A 301 -9.01 -9.24 -20.75
C ILE A 301 -8.42 -9.31 -19.34
N CYS A 302 -7.53 -8.38 -19.03
CA CYS A 302 -6.88 -8.31 -17.73
C CYS A 302 -7.90 -7.95 -16.66
N GLY A 303 -8.07 -8.79 -15.63
CA GLY A 303 -8.98 -8.56 -14.50
C GLY A 303 -8.59 -7.41 -13.56
N ILE A 304 -7.66 -6.53 -13.94
CA ILE A 304 -7.21 -5.38 -13.14
C ILE A 304 -7.26 -4.09 -13.94
N CYS A 305 -6.73 -4.09 -15.17
CA CYS A 305 -6.67 -2.89 -16.01
C CYS A 305 -7.68 -2.91 -17.16
N HIS A 306 -8.43 -4.00 -17.33
CA HIS A 306 -9.45 -4.20 -18.36
C HIS A 306 -8.95 -4.04 -19.80
N LYS A 307 -7.63 -4.06 -20.02
CA LYS A 307 -7.01 -4.08 -21.34
C LYS A 307 -6.74 -5.50 -21.80
N LYS A 308 -6.60 -5.68 -23.12
CA LYS A 308 -6.24 -6.96 -23.73
C LYS A 308 -4.93 -7.49 -23.17
N VAL A 309 -4.91 -8.78 -22.85
CA VAL A 309 -3.69 -9.52 -22.50
C VAL A 309 -3.19 -10.21 -23.75
N ASP A 310 -1.93 -9.98 -24.10
CA ASP A 310 -1.26 -10.74 -25.15
C ASP A 310 -1.01 -12.16 -24.63
N TRP A 311 -1.68 -13.14 -25.24
CA TRP A 311 -1.59 -14.55 -24.82
C TRP A 311 -0.22 -15.16 -25.12
N SER A 312 0.57 -14.57 -26.01
CA SER A 312 1.92 -15.05 -26.33
C SER A 312 2.94 -14.70 -25.24
N CYS A 313 2.57 -13.79 -24.34
CA CYS A 313 3.42 -13.30 -23.25
C CYS A 313 2.96 -13.85 -21.89
N GLY A 314 3.85 -13.71 -20.90
CA GLY A 314 3.61 -14.14 -19.54
C GLY A 314 2.49 -13.36 -18.85
N ALA A 315 1.63 -14.11 -18.16
CA ALA A 315 0.48 -13.60 -17.42
C ALA A 315 0.21 -14.48 -16.18
N TYR A 316 -0.63 -14.01 -15.28
CA TYR A 316 -1.17 -14.84 -14.19
C TYR A 316 -2.58 -15.28 -14.54
N SER A 317 -2.88 -16.56 -14.33
CA SER A 317 -4.22 -17.10 -14.55
C SER A 317 -4.68 -17.97 -13.39
N CYS A 318 -6.00 -18.06 -13.24
CA CYS A 318 -6.63 -18.95 -12.27
C CYS A 318 -6.84 -20.33 -12.89
N SER A 319 -6.59 -21.40 -12.12
CA SER A 319 -6.90 -22.78 -12.56
C SER A 319 -8.37 -23.16 -12.35
N ILE A 320 -9.08 -22.45 -11.46
CA ILE A 320 -10.49 -22.69 -11.13
C ILE A 320 -11.41 -21.86 -12.02
N CYS A 321 -11.02 -20.61 -12.31
CA CYS A 321 -11.75 -19.70 -13.17
C CYS A 321 -11.01 -19.58 -14.52
N PRO A 322 -11.37 -20.37 -15.55
CA PRO A 322 -10.58 -20.52 -16.76
C PRO A 322 -10.44 -19.22 -17.56
N ASP A 323 -11.42 -18.31 -17.49
CA ASP A 323 -11.43 -17.05 -18.23
C ASP A 323 -10.76 -15.89 -17.47
N TYR A 324 -10.19 -16.14 -16.28
CA TYR A 324 -9.58 -15.09 -15.47
C TYR A 324 -8.06 -15.03 -15.65
N ALA A 325 -7.59 -13.92 -16.22
CA ALA A 325 -6.18 -13.63 -16.41
C ALA A 325 -5.82 -12.18 -16.05
N ILE A 326 -4.56 -11.96 -15.68
CA ILE A 326 -4.01 -10.65 -15.33
C ILE A 326 -2.62 -10.50 -15.95
N HIS A 327 -2.29 -9.33 -16.50
CA HIS A 327 -0.92 -9.01 -16.90
C HIS A 327 0.04 -9.20 -15.73
N SER A 328 1.24 -9.74 -15.98
CA SER A 328 2.23 -9.96 -14.91
C SER A 328 2.55 -8.72 -14.08
N ARG A 329 2.51 -7.52 -14.68
CA ARG A 329 2.76 -6.26 -13.95
C ARG A 329 1.55 -5.72 -13.20
N CYS A 330 0.34 -5.94 -13.71
CA CYS A 330 -0.88 -5.60 -12.98
C CYS A 330 -1.02 -6.49 -11.73
N ALA A 331 -0.70 -7.77 -11.86
CA ALA A 331 -0.80 -8.75 -10.79
C ALA A 331 0.14 -8.44 -9.60
N LEU A 332 1.24 -7.72 -9.83
CA LEU A 332 2.27 -7.42 -8.81
C LEU A 332 2.29 -5.95 -8.37
N ARG A 333 1.23 -5.19 -8.67
CA ARG A 333 1.08 -3.82 -8.19
C ARG A 333 0.95 -3.82 -6.66
N ASP A 334 1.51 -2.82 -5.99
CA ASP A 334 1.58 -2.77 -4.52
C ASP A 334 0.22 -2.81 -3.82
N ASP A 335 -0.82 -2.27 -4.47
CA ASP A 335 -2.21 -2.23 -4.00
C ASP A 335 -3.01 -3.46 -4.41
N VAL A 336 -2.43 -4.40 -5.17
CA VAL A 336 -3.13 -5.58 -5.71
C VAL A 336 -2.64 -6.87 -5.05
N TRP A 337 -1.33 -7.06 -4.95
CA TRP A 337 -0.70 -8.28 -4.44
C TRP A 337 -0.39 -8.21 -2.95
N ASP A 338 -0.71 -9.26 -2.19
CA ASP A 338 -0.36 -9.38 -0.77
C ASP A 338 1.15 -9.55 -0.48
N LYS A 339 1.98 -9.58 -1.52
CA LYS A 339 3.44 -9.67 -1.46
C LYS A 339 3.95 -10.99 -0.87
N LEU A 340 3.12 -12.03 -0.95
CA LEU A 340 3.47 -13.39 -0.58
C LEU A 340 3.59 -14.26 -1.83
N GLU A 341 4.73 -14.94 -1.95
CA GLU A 341 4.90 -16.08 -2.85
C GLU A 341 4.40 -17.33 -2.11
N LEU A 342 3.45 -18.02 -2.76
CA LEU A 342 2.64 -19.10 -2.18
C LEU A 342 2.99 -20.48 -2.74
N LYS A 343 3.97 -20.57 -3.66
CA LYS A 343 4.44 -21.87 -4.17
C LYS A 343 4.90 -22.77 -3.03
N GLY A 344 4.28 -23.96 -2.93
CA GLY A 344 4.56 -24.95 -1.89
C GLY A 344 3.89 -24.69 -0.54
N ILE A 345 3.04 -23.67 -0.42
CA ILE A 345 2.19 -23.45 0.75
C ILE A 345 0.83 -24.08 0.45
N PRO A 346 0.24 -24.95 1.29
CA PRO A 346 -1.11 -25.46 1.06
C PRO A 346 -2.16 -24.35 1.19
N GLU A 347 -3.32 -24.51 0.56
CA GLU A 347 -4.49 -23.66 0.82
C GLU A 347 -5.17 -24.12 2.11
N GLU A 348 -5.39 -23.18 3.04
CA GLU A 348 -6.24 -23.43 4.20
C GLU A 348 -7.71 -23.39 3.74
N PRO A 349 -8.56 -24.35 4.16
CA PRO A 349 -10.00 -24.28 3.88
C PRO A 349 -10.59 -23.03 4.55
N GLN A 350 -11.14 -22.12 3.75
CA GLN A 350 -11.47 -20.75 4.20
C GLN A 350 -12.90 -20.55 4.73
N GLU A 351 -13.83 -21.49 4.56
CA GLU A 351 -15.22 -21.23 4.89
C GLU A 351 -15.61 -21.69 6.30
N ILE A 352 -15.53 -20.76 7.24
CA ILE A 352 -16.35 -20.84 8.46
C ILE A 352 -17.70 -20.21 8.12
N LYS A 353 -18.75 -21.03 8.07
CA LYS A 353 -20.12 -20.55 7.83
C LYS A 353 -20.49 -19.47 8.87
N PRO A 354 -21.14 -18.36 8.48
CA PRO A 354 -21.52 -17.31 9.42
C PRO A 354 -22.53 -17.78 10.46
N TYR A 355 -23.32 -18.80 10.17
CA TYR A 355 -24.30 -19.36 11.10
C TYR A 355 -24.54 -20.84 10.86
N THR A 356 -25.13 -21.48 11.87
CA THR A 356 -25.70 -22.82 11.75
C THR A 356 -27.23 -22.73 11.74
N VAL A 357 -27.87 -23.43 10.81
CA VAL A 357 -29.34 -23.54 10.77
C VAL A 357 -29.79 -24.52 11.85
N VAL A 358 -30.72 -24.10 12.70
CA VAL A 358 -31.25 -24.91 13.80
C VAL A 358 -32.53 -25.61 13.37
N ASN A 359 -33.48 -24.88 12.79
CA ASN A 359 -34.70 -25.41 12.21
C ASN A 359 -35.36 -24.39 11.28
N GLY A 360 -35.61 -24.75 10.01
CA GLY A 360 -36.31 -23.91 9.02
C GLY A 360 -35.76 -22.48 8.96
N ASN A 361 -36.46 -21.57 9.64
CA ASN A 361 -36.20 -20.13 9.65
C ASN A 361 -35.35 -19.64 10.84
N LEU A 362 -34.91 -20.52 11.75
CA LEU A 362 -34.12 -20.20 12.93
C LEU A 362 -32.63 -20.52 12.74
N ILE A 363 -31.77 -19.53 13.02
CA ILE A 363 -30.32 -19.65 12.93
C ILE A 363 -29.63 -19.29 14.23
N ARG A 364 -28.46 -19.91 14.48
CA ARG A 364 -27.50 -19.46 15.50
C ARG A 364 -26.34 -18.77 14.80
N HIS A 365 -26.25 -17.46 14.97
CA HIS A 365 -25.32 -16.59 14.25
C HIS A 365 -24.05 -16.31 15.08
N PHE A 366 -22.88 -16.32 14.46
CA PHE A 366 -21.59 -16.19 15.16
C PHE A 366 -21.43 -14.87 15.95
N SER A 367 -22.14 -13.81 15.54
CA SER A 367 -22.10 -12.51 16.22
C SER A 367 -23.08 -12.41 17.38
N HIS A 368 -23.96 -13.39 17.56
CA HIS A 368 -25.05 -13.38 18.52
C HIS A 368 -25.39 -14.82 18.90
N GLU A 369 -24.43 -15.51 19.53
CA GLU A 369 -24.51 -16.96 19.78
C GLU A 369 -25.45 -17.33 20.92
N GLU A 370 -25.74 -16.39 21.82
CA GLU A 370 -26.57 -16.60 23.02
C GLU A 370 -28.06 -16.79 22.69
N HIS A 371 -28.56 -16.14 21.62
CA HIS A 371 -29.95 -16.23 21.21
C HIS A 371 -30.09 -16.70 19.75
N TYR A 372 -31.28 -17.19 19.41
CA TYR A 372 -31.60 -17.55 18.02
C TYR A 372 -32.17 -16.36 17.26
N LEU A 373 -31.79 -16.27 15.98
CA LEU A 373 -32.38 -15.30 15.06
C LEU A 373 -33.41 -16.00 14.17
N GLN A 374 -34.59 -15.41 14.06
CA GLN A 374 -35.68 -15.87 13.22
C GLN A 374 -35.74 -15.04 11.93
N LEU A 375 -35.87 -15.72 10.79
CA LEU A 375 -36.06 -15.08 9.48
C LEU A 375 -37.48 -14.52 9.38
N ASN A 376 -37.56 -13.24 9.03
CA ASN A 376 -38.76 -12.57 8.58
C ASN A 376 -38.69 -12.39 7.07
N GLU A 377 -39.70 -12.87 6.36
CA GLU A 377 -39.76 -12.83 4.90
C GLU A 377 -40.01 -11.41 4.37
N GLU A 378 -39.78 -11.25 3.06
CA GLU A 378 -40.01 -9.98 2.35
C GLU A 378 -41.49 -9.58 2.46
N ASN A 379 -41.77 -8.27 2.50
CA ASN A 379 -43.11 -7.63 2.62
C ASN A 379 -43.57 -7.18 4.02
N ILE A 380 -42.80 -7.38 5.10
CA ILE A 380 -43.06 -6.67 6.36
C ILE A 380 -42.61 -5.21 6.20
N ILE A 381 -43.55 -4.27 6.21
CA ILE A 381 -43.25 -2.84 6.11
C ILE A 381 -42.87 -2.33 7.50
N CYS A 382 -41.57 -2.20 7.75
CA CYS A 382 -41.07 -1.71 9.03
C CYS A 382 -40.91 -0.18 9.09
N GLY A 383 -41.23 0.53 8.00
CA GLY A 383 -41.20 2.00 7.94
C GLY A 383 -39.82 2.63 8.18
N GLY A 384 -38.74 1.84 8.23
CA GLY A 384 -37.38 2.30 8.52
C GLY A 384 -37.09 2.62 9.99
N SER A 385 -37.95 2.20 10.93
CA SER A 385 -37.73 2.41 12.37
C SER A 385 -36.66 1.49 12.96
N ILE A 386 -36.58 0.25 12.45
CA ILE A 386 -35.58 -0.74 12.82
C ILE A 386 -34.34 -0.65 11.93
N ARG A 387 -33.17 -0.86 12.51
CA ARG A 387 -31.87 -0.80 11.83
C ARG A 387 -31.14 -2.13 11.95
N CYS A 388 -30.36 -2.43 10.94
CA CYS A 388 -29.47 -3.59 10.94
C CYS A 388 -28.20 -3.31 11.76
N GLU A 389 -27.87 -4.17 12.70
CA GLU A 389 -26.66 -4.06 13.55
C GLU A 389 -25.36 -4.12 12.74
N ALA A 390 -25.37 -4.80 11.59
CA ALA A 390 -24.18 -4.90 10.76
C ALA A 390 -23.91 -3.65 9.93
N CYS A 391 -24.90 -3.14 9.19
CA CYS A 391 -24.70 -2.04 8.24
C CYS A 391 -25.28 -0.70 8.69
N VAL A 392 -25.96 -0.67 9.84
CA VAL A 392 -26.61 0.50 10.44
C VAL A 392 -27.76 1.08 9.59
N LEU A 393 -28.01 0.53 8.41
CA LEU A 393 -29.07 0.98 7.51
C LEU A 393 -30.45 0.52 8.02
N PRO A 394 -31.50 1.35 7.81
CA PRO A 394 -32.87 0.97 8.10
C PRO A 394 -33.32 -0.23 7.27
N ILE A 395 -34.19 -1.05 7.86
CA ILE A 395 -34.92 -2.11 7.16
C ILE A 395 -36.27 -1.56 6.72
N TYR A 396 -36.58 -1.68 5.43
CA TYR A 396 -37.83 -1.20 4.85
C TYR A 396 -38.77 -2.36 4.54
N SER A 397 -38.41 -3.16 3.53
CA SER A 397 -39.21 -4.28 3.02
C SER A 397 -38.37 -5.54 2.74
N GLN A 398 -37.04 -5.44 2.90
CA GLN A 398 -36.10 -6.52 2.65
C GLN A 398 -36.21 -7.60 3.74
N ALA A 399 -35.95 -8.87 3.39
CA ALA A 399 -35.87 -9.95 4.36
C ALA A 399 -34.77 -9.70 5.40
N PHE A 400 -35.09 -9.99 6.66
CA PHE A 400 -34.20 -9.76 7.80
C PHE A 400 -34.33 -10.86 8.86
N TYR A 401 -33.29 -11.02 9.64
CA TYR A 401 -33.25 -11.86 10.83
C TYR A 401 -33.44 -10.99 12.07
N SER A 402 -34.34 -11.37 12.97
CA SER A 402 -34.51 -10.72 14.27
C SER A 402 -34.31 -11.72 15.40
N CYS A 403 -33.66 -11.30 16.46
CA CYS A 403 -33.53 -12.10 17.67
C CYS A 403 -34.90 -12.26 18.35
N VAL A 404 -35.17 -13.47 18.87
CA VAL A 404 -36.43 -13.77 19.56
C VAL A 404 -36.46 -13.28 21.02
N GLN A 405 -35.33 -12.77 21.54
CA GLN A 405 -35.18 -12.37 22.96
C GLN A 405 -34.71 -10.92 23.16
N CYS A 406 -34.21 -10.24 22.14
CA CYS A 406 -33.71 -8.87 22.22
C CYS A 406 -33.82 -8.15 20.88
N ASP A 407 -33.51 -6.86 20.83
CA ASP A 407 -33.68 -6.01 19.63
C ASP A 407 -32.55 -6.18 18.59
N PHE A 408 -31.83 -7.31 18.61
CA PHE A 408 -30.74 -7.57 17.66
C PHE A 408 -31.31 -7.97 16.30
N ILE A 409 -30.99 -7.19 15.27
CA ILE A 409 -31.57 -7.34 13.93
C ILE A 409 -30.47 -7.28 12.85
N LEU A 410 -30.55 -8.16 11.84
CA LEU A 410 -29.65 -8.17 10.69
C LEU A 410 -30.42 -8.30 9.37
N HIS A 411 -30.02 -7.57 8.34
CA HIS A 411 -30.44 -7.92 6.97
C HIS A 411 -30.04 -9.36 6.66
N LYS A 412 -30.84 -10.08 5.87
CA LYS A 412 -30.49 -11.44 5.39
C LYS A 412 -29.12 -11.46 4.70
N THR A 413 -28.80 -10.42 3.92
CA THR A 413 -27.47 -10.26 3.29
C THR A 413 -26.36 -10.04 4.31
N CYS A 414 -26.62 -9.23 5.35
CA CYS A 414 -25.67 -8.97 6.42
C CYS A 414 -25.38 -10.22 7.28
N ALA A 415 -26.38 -11.08 7.52
CA ALA A 415 -26.20 -12.35 8.21
C ALA A 415 -25.33 -13.36 7.43
N ASN A 416 -25.15 -13.17 6.12
CA ASN A 416 -24.32 -14.02 5.26
C ASN A 416 -22.92 -13.44 4.99
N LEU A 417 -22.50 -12.39 5.70
CA LEU A 417 -21.18 -11.80 5.51
C LEU A 417 -20.07 -12.81 5.84
N PRO A 418 -19.07 -13.00 4.97
CA PRO A 418 -17.98 -13.94 5.22
C PRO A 418 -17.06 -13.45 6.35
N ARG A 419 -16.50 -14.39 7.13
CA ARG A 419 -15.60 -14.02 8.25
C ARG A 419 -14.25 -13.46 7.81
N LYS A 420 -13.80 -13.83 6.62
CA LYS A 420 -12.63 -13.26 5.94
C LYS A 420 -13.03 -12.85 4.54
N LYS A 421 -12.52 -11.71 4.08
CA LYS A 421 -12.85 -11.18 2.75
C LYS A 421 -11.65 -10.51 2.11
N ARG A 422 -11.38 -10.80 0.84
CA ARG A 422 -10.47 -10.01 0.02
C ARG A 422 -11.21 -8.79 -0.52
N HIS A 423 -10.56 -7.64 -0.49
CA HIS A 423 -11.20 -6.39 -0.89
C HIS A 423 -10.23 -5.49 -1.64
N MET A 424 -10.73 -4.82 -2.67
CA MET A 424 -9.96 -4.08 -3.67
C MET A 424 -9.10 -2.91 -3.11
N TYR A 425 -9.27 -2.55 -1.85
CA TYR A 425 -8.52 -1.49 -1.14
C TYR A 425 -7.34 -1.98 -0.35
N HIS A 426 -7.29 -3.28 -0.09
CA HIS A 426 -6.25 -3.85 0.74
C HIS A 426 -5.76 -5.16 0.13
N ALA A 427 -4.46 -5.26 -0.04
CA ALA A 427 -3.84 -6.41 -0.68
C ALA A 427 -4.06 -7.72 0.12
N LYS A 428 -4.08 -7.62 1.45
CA LYS A 428 -4.28 -8.76 2.37
C LYS A 428 -5.77 -8.92 2.72
N PRO A 429 -6.26 -10.17 2.95
CA PRO A 429 -7.62 -10.43 3.41
C PRO A 429 -7.93 -9.71 4.72
N LEU A 430 -9.13 -9.17 4.82
CA LEU A 430 -9.66 -8.50 6.00
C LEU A 430 -10.49 -9.49 6.83
N THR A 431 -10.52 -9.30 8.14
CA THR A 431 -11.32 -10.13 9.07
C THR A 431 -12.53 -9.35 9.56
N LEU A 432 -13.70 -9.99 9.57
CA LEU A 432 -14.93 -9.39 10.08
C LEU A 432 -14.88 -9.28 11.61
N VAL A 433 -15.07 -8.07 12.13
CA VAL A 433 -15.13 -7.72 13.56
C VAL A 433 -16.55 -7.25 13.88
N VAL A 434 -17.11 -7.78 14.96
CA VAL A 434 -18.50 -7.59 15.40
C VAL A 434 -18.55 -7.25 16.89
N GLY A 435 -19.55 -6.47 17.32
CA GLY A 435 -19.93 -6.35 18.73
C GLY A 435 -18.95 -5.61 19.66
N ASP A 436 -18.02 -4.81 19.15
CA ASP A 436 -17.09 -4.05 20.00
C ASP A 436 -17.69 -2.72 20.54
N MET A 437 -18.91 -2.34 20.09
CA MET A 437 -19.61 -1.09 20.45
C MET A 437 -18.79 0.19 20.18
N THR A 438 -17.64 0.08 19.49
CA THR A 438 -16.76 1.21 19.20
C THR A 438 -17.05 1.75 17.81
N TYR A 439 -17.31 3.05 17.71
CA TYR A 439 -17.31 3.69 16.40
C TYR A 439 -15.90 3.72 15.82
N PHE A 440 -15.81 3.73 14.50
CA PHE A 440 -14.55 3.78 13.76
C PHE A 440 -14.71 4.60 12.49
N ASP A 441 -13.61 5.15 12.00
CA ASP A 441 -13.59 5.80 10.70
C ASP A 441 -13.32 4.75 9.60
N CYS A 442 -14.23 4.66 8.64
CA CYS A 442 -14.04 3.77 7.50
C CYS A 442 -12.90 4.29 6.62
N SER A 443 -11.82 3.53 6.46
CA SER A 443 -10.65 3.87 5.65
C SER A 443 -10.96 4.06 4.16
N ALA A 444 -12.12 3.59 3.69
CA ALA A 444 -12.54 3.69 2.29
C ALA A 444 -13.31 4.98 1.99
N CYS A 445 -14.30 5.35 2.82
CA CYS A 445 -15.15 6.53 2.60
C CYS A 445 -14.93 7.68 3.59
N SER A 446 -14.08 7.48 4.61
CA SER A 446 -13.82 8.39 5.71
C SER A 446 -15.05 8.79 6.53
N ASN A 447 -16.17 8.06 6.42
CA ASN A 447 -17.33 8.28 7.26
C ASN A 447 -17.18 7.48 8.57
N PRO A 448 -17.62 8.04 9.72
CA PRO A 448 -17.69 7.30 10.96
C PRO A 448 -18.82 6.26 10.87
N SER A 449 -18.54 5.04 11.32
CA SER A 449 -19.51 3.94 11.41
C SER A 449 -19.44 3.27 12.77
N SER A 450 -20.57 2.73 13.24
CA SER A 450 -20.64 1.91 14.45
C SER A 450 -21.15 0.49 14.17
N GLY A 451 -21.29 0.13 12.89
CA GLY A 451 -21.71 -1.21 12.49
C GLY A 451 -20.57 -2.23 12.54
N PHE A 452 -20.80 -3.37 11.91
CA PHE A 452 -19.75 -4.36 11.68
C PHE A 452 -18.69 -3.79 10.74
N ARG A 453 -17.45 -4.30 10.88
CA ARG A 453 -16.33 -3.85 10.05
C ARG A 453 -15.41 -4.98 9.64
N TYR A 454 -14.82 -4.85 8.47
CA TYR A 454 -13.68 -5.63 8.06
C TYR A 454 -12.40 -4.92 8.46
N SER A 455 -11.57 -5.58 9.25
CA SER A 455 -10.38 -4.97 9.85
C SER A 455 -9.11 -5.77 9.57
N ILE A 456 -8.01 -5.04 9.42
CA ILE A 456 -6.65 -5.56 9.53
C ILE A 456 -5.74 -4.47 10.12
N THR A 457 -5.09 -4.74 11.25
CA THR A 457 -4.22 -3.77 11.95
C THR A 457 -4.95 -2.43 12.20
N ASN A 458 -4.56 -1.35 11.52
CA ASN A 458 -5.16 -0.01 11.63
C ASN A 458 -6.09 0.35 10.46
N PHE A 459 -6.45 -0.62 9.64
CA PHE A 459 -7.27 -0.42 8.44
C PHE A 459 -8.65 -1.03 8.65
N ASN A 460 -9.70 -0.21 8.57
CA ASN A 460 -11.07 -0.61 8.87
C ASN A 460 -12.00 -0.23 7.73
N ILE A 461 -12.78 -1.17 7.23
CA ILE A 461 -13.78 -0.93 6.19
C ILE A 461 -15.16 -1.30 6.73
N ASP A 462 -16.07 -0.32 6.69
CA ASP A 462 -17.49 -0.53 6.95
C ASP A 462 -18.09 -1.57 5.99
N VAL A 463 -19.02 -2.41 6.47
CA VAL A 463 -19.60 -3.49 5.64
C VAL A 463 -20.24 -2.98 4.35
N LYS A 464 -20.80 -1.76 4.31
CA LYS A 464 -21.35 -1.14 3.10
C LYS A 464 -20.25 -0.85 2.09
N CYS A 465 -19.15 -0.25 2.54
CA CYS A 465 -17.98 -0.03 1.70
C CYS A 465 -17.34 -1.34 1.25
N SER A 466 -17.40 -2.39 2.09
CA SER A 466 -16.88 -3.72 1.76
C SER A 466 -17.70 -4.46 0.70
N ALA A 467 -18.97 -4.07 0.51
CA ALA A 467 -19.88 -4.67 -0.45
C ALA A 467 -19.62 -4.18 -1.89
N LEU A 468 -18.82 -3.13 -2.06
CA LEU A 468 -18.44 -2.64 -3.38
C LEU A 468 -17.64 -3.70 -4.15
N SER A 469 -18.00 -3.86 -5.41
CA SER A 469 -17.27 -4.65 -6.40
C SER A 469 -16.32 -3.77 -7.19
N GLU A 470 -15.29 -4.37 -7.79
CA GLU A 470 -14.29 -3.62 -8.55
C GLU A 470 -14.84 -2.89 -9.76
N SER A 471 -15.90 -3.44 -10.33
CA SER A 471 -16.71 -2.84 -11.36
C SER A 471 -18.11 -2.68 -10.79
N ILE A 472 -18.72 -1.53 -11.05
CA ILE A 472 -20.09 -1.24 -10.65
C ILE A 472 -20.84 -0.64 -11.82
N PHE A 473 -22.10 -1.01 -11.94
CA PHE A 473 -23.06 -0.21 -12.68
C PHE A 473 -23.61 0.82 -11.70
N HIS A 474 -23.09 2.04 -11.78
CA HIS A 474 -23.58 3.13 -10.95
C HIS A 474 -24.75 3.79 -11.67
N GLU A 475 -25.91 3.88 -11.03
CA GLU A 475 -27.15 4.30 -11.70
C GLU A 475 -27.11 5.74 -12.23
N SER A 476 -26.15 6.54 -11.75
CA SER A 476 -25.90 7.90 -12.23
C SER A 476 -25.09 7.97 -13.52
N HIS A 477 -24.64 6.83 -14.04
CA HIS A 477 -23.86 6.76 -15.26
C HIS A 477 -24.13 5.45 -16.02
N GLY A 478 -24.56 5.56 -17.28
CA GLY A 478 -24.96 4.40 -18.08
C GLY A 478 -23.84 3.41 -18.44
N CYS A 479 -22.57 3.74 -18.18
CA CYS A 479 -21.42 2.86 -18.39
C CYS A 479 -20.93 2.24 -17.08
N THR A 480 -20.34 1.06 -17.17
CA THR A 480 -19.64 0.42 -16.05
C THR A 480 -18.51 1.30 -15.56
N LEU A 481 -18.48 1.57 -14.26
CA LEU A 481 -17.36 2.25 -13.62
C LEU A 481 -16.39 1.22 -13.06
N TYR A 482 -15.11 1.44 -13.27
CA TYR A 482 -14.03 0.61 -12.76
C TYR A 482 -13.26 1.34 -11.67
N TYR A 483 -12.97 0.63 -10.60
CA TYR A 483 -12.13 1.16 -9.55
C TYR A 483 -10.68 1.33 -10.02
N ILE A 484 -10.13 2.53 -9.84
CA ILE A 484 -8.76 2.88 -10.16
C ILE A 484 -8.10 3.52 -8.95
N TYR A 485 -6.88 3.06 -8.64
CA TYR A 485 -6.04 3.58 -7.56
C TYR A 485 -4.82 4.31 -8.13
N GLY A 486 -4.40 5.40 -7.46
CA GLY A 486 -3.13 6.10 -7.68
C GLY A 486 -3.17 7.28 -8.63
N ASN A 487 -4.05 7.26 -9.63
CA ASN A 487 -4.26 8.39 -10.54
C ASN A 487 -5.28 9.34 -9.93
N GLY A 488 -4.85 10.19 -9.01
CA GLY A 488 -5.71 11.16 -8.34
C GLY A 488 -6.58 11.95 -9.31
N LYS A 489 -7.88 12.03 -9.04
CA LYS A 489 -8.85 12.76 -9.85
C LYS A 489 -9.87 13.48 -8.96
N HIS A 490 -10.50 14.51 -9.51
CA HIS A 490 -11.64 15.16 -8.89
C HIS A 490 -12.90 14.32 -9.10
N CYS A 491 -13.61 14.06 -8.01
CA CYS A 491 -14.96 13.50 -8.05
C CYS A 491 -15.92 14.52 -8.67
N ILE A 492 -16.73 14.10 -9.64
CA ILE A 492 -17.71 14.98 -10.30
C ILE A 492 -18.80 15.41 -9.31
N ALA A 493 -19.21 14.53 -8.40
CA ALA A 493 -20.29 14.80 -7.47
C ALA A 493 -19.93 15.83 -6.40
N CYS A 494 -18.80 15.64 -5.71
CA CYS A 494 -18.42 16.50 -4.57
C CYS A 494 -17.29 17.49 -4.89
N GLY A 495 -16.60 17.33 -6.02
CA GLY A 495 -15.44 18.15 -6.41
C GLY A 495 -14.14 17.82 -5.66
N ASN A 496 -14.15 16.90 -4.69
CA ASN A 496 -12.96 16.57 -3.90
C ASN A 496 -11.94 15.76 -4.72
N TRP A 497 -10.67 15.99 -4.43
CA TRP A 497 -9.58 15.18 -4.98
C TRP A 497 -9.48 13.85 -4.24
N SER A 498 -9.45 12.74 -4.97
CA SER A 498 -9.26 11.40 -4.42
C SER A 498 -8.28 10.58 -5.26
N TYR A 499 -7.41 9.81 -4.59
CA TYR A 499 -6.53 8.83 -5.21
C TYR A 499 -7.20 7.47 -5.48
N SER A 500 -8.44 7.30 -4.99
CA SER A 500 -9.23 6.08 -5.09
C SER A 500 -10.58 6.46 -5.69
N THR A 501 -10.80 6.13 -6.96
CA THR A 501 -11.99 6.57 -7.70
C THR A 501 -12.56 5.48 -8.58
N PHE A 502 -13.86 5.57 -8.85
CA PHE A 502 -14.55 4.79 -9.87
C PHE A 502 -14.64 5.63 -11.14
N ASN A 503 -14.06 5.12 -12.23
CA ASN A 503 -13.95 5.85 -13.48
C ASN A 503 -14.65 5.09 -14.60
N CYS A 504 -15.25 5.83 -15.52
CA CYS A 504 -15.54 5.32 -16.85
C CYS A 504 -14.35 5.62 -17.77
N ASP A 505 -13.98 4.67 -18.63
CA ASP A 505 -12.93 4.90 -19.63
C ASP A 505 -13.48 5.61 -20.88
N ASP A 506 -14.76 5.40 -21.21
CA ASP A 506 -15.42 5.96 -22.39
C ASP A 506 -15.89 7.41 -22.15
N CYS A 507 -16.42 7.65 -20.97
CA CYS A 507 -16.89 8.96 -20.53
C CYS A 507 -15.94 9.43 -19.43
N LYS A 508 -15.51 10.69 -19.41
CA LYS A 508 -14.63 11.24 -18.36
C LYS A 508 -15.30 11.32 -16.96
N PHE A 509 -16.28 10.45 -16.71
CA PHE A 509 -17.06 10.31 -15.50
C PHE A 509 -16.23 9.68 -14.39
N VAL A 510 -16.18 10.35 -13.24
CA VAL A 510 -15.34 9.97 -12.09
C VAL A 510 -16.10 10.23 -10.81
N LEU A 511 -16.20 9.21 -9.95
CA LEU A 511 -16.73 9.34 -8.59
C LEU A 511 -15.69 8.89 -7.56
N ASP A 512 -15.59 9.63 -6.47
CA ASP A 512 -14.93 9.11 -5.27
C ASP A 512 -15.82 8.09 -4.57
N LEU A 513 -15.23 7.38 -3.61
CA LEU A 513 -15.92 6.33 -2.88
C LEU A 513 -17.05 6.83 -2.03
N LYS A 514 -16.84 7.98 -1.41
CA LYS A 514 -17.82 8.58 -0.51
C LYS A 514 -19.11 8.85 -1.27
N CYS A 515 -19.00 9.26 -2.53
CA CYS A 515 -20.10 9.50 -3.44
C CYS A 515 -20.68 8.22 -4.05
N VAL A 516 -19.86 7.19 -4.30
CA VAL A 516 -20.31 5.89 -4.81
C VAL A 516 -21.15 5.13 -3.80
N VAL A 517 -20.85 5.21 -2.49
CA VAL A 517 -21.62 4.51 -1.46
C VAL A 517 -22.90 5.22 -1.05
N LEU A 518 -23.24 6.35 -1.68
CA LEU A 518 -24.48 7.04 -1.37
C LEU A 518 -25.67 6.23 -1.93
N PRO A 519 -26.76 6.08 -1.16
CA PRO A 519 -27.93 5.38 -1.66
C PRO A 519 -28.60 6.21 -2.76
N LYS A 520 -28.97 5.58 -3.89
CA LYS A 520 -29.71 6.21 -5.00
C LYS A 520 -30.90 7.01 -4.51
N THR A 521 -31.62 6.42 -3.58
CA THR A 521 -32.80 7.02 -3.01
C THR A 521 -32.76 6.99 -1.51
N THR A 522 -33.35 8.01 -0.93
CA THR A 522 -33.49 8.11 0.51
C THR A 522 -34.82 8.76 0.82
N ARG A 523 -35.46 8.32 1.90
CA ARG A 523 -36.67 8.97 2.38
C ARG A 523 -36.27 9.90 3.49
N HIS A 524 -36.38 11.19 3.22
CA HIS A 524 -36.35 12.17 4.29
C HIS A 524 -37.68 12.09 5.05
N TRP A 525 -37.64 12.21 6.37
CA TRP A 525 -38.82 12.20 7.25
C TRP A 525 -39.94 13.20 6.89
N TYR A 526 -39.62 14.30 6.21
CA TYR A 526 -40.62 15.26 5.70
C TYR A 526 -41.14 14.93 4.32
N ASP A 527 -40.45 14.10 3.56
CA ASP A 527 -40.86 13.79 2.21
C ASP A 527 -41.83 12.60 2.26
N GLU A 528 -43.05 12.84 1.78
CA GLU A 528 -44.03 11.76 1.56
C GLU A 528 -43.53 10.79 0.48
N HIS A 529 -42.66 11.27 -0.41
CA HIS A 529 -42.04 10.53 -1.49
C HIS A 529 -40.57 10.24 -1.22
N ILE A 530 -40.04 9.28 -1.98
CA ILE A 530 -38.64 8.91 -1.97
C ILE A 530 -37.85 9.96 -2.76
N LEU A 531 -36.75 10.50 -2.21
CA LEU A 531 -35.84 11.39 -2.94
C LEU A 531 -34.88 10.59 -3.81
N SER A 532 -34.60 11.05 -5.02
CA SER A 532 -33.55 10.52 -5.91
C SER A 532 -32.31 11.40 -5.86
N LEU A 533 -31.13 10.82 -5.64
CA LEU A 533 -29.84 11.49 -5.77
C LEU A 533 -29.45 11.51 -7.26
N CYS A 534 -29.91 12.50 -8.02
CA CYS A 534 -29.46 12.72 -9.40
C CYS A 534 -28.10 13.45 -9.41
N TYR A 535 -27.22 13.05 -10.33
CA TYR A 535 -25.85 13.62 -10.49
C TYR A 535 -25.72 14.38 -11.83
N GLU A 536 -26.82 14.54 -12.56
CA GLU A 536 -26.87 15.36 -13.76
C GLU A 536 -26.89 16.83 -13.35
N ASN A 537 -25.76 17.50 -13.53
CA ASN A 537 -25.53 18.94 -13.37
C ASN A 537 -26.05 19.58 -12.06
N PRO A 538 -25.13 19.80 -11.10
CA PRO A 538 -25.21 21.04 -10.34
C PRO A 538 -23.85 21.60 -9.91
N THR A 539 -23.87 22.84 -9.43
CA THR A 539 -22.86 23.43 -8.55
C THR A 539 -22.37 22.43 -7.49
N LYS A 540 -21.05 22.46 -7.17
CA LYS A 540 -20.34 21.47 -6.32
C LYS A 540 -21.19 20.94 -5.13
N GLY A 541 -21.58 19.66 -5.18
CA GLY A 541 -22.14 18.93 -4.03
C GLY A 541 -23.66 19.05 -3.79
N GLU A 542 -24.41 19.59 -4.75
CA GLU A 542 -25.87 19.64 -4.70
C GLU A 542 -26.47 18.45 -5.49
N HIS A 543 -27.71 18.08 -5.20
CA HIS A 543 -28.53 17.11 -5.92
C HIS A 543 -29.89 17.71 -6.20
N TRP A 544 -30.54 17.33 -7.30
CA TRP A 544 -31.88 17.79 -7.66
C TRP A 544 -32.93 16.71 -7.39
N CYS A 545 -34.10 17.10 -6.90
CA CYS A 545 -35.25 16.21 -6.77
C CYS A 545 -36.37 16.64 -7.72
N ASP A 546 -36.75 15.73 -8.63
CA ASP A 546 -37.74 16.00 -9.68
C ASP A 546 -39.17 16.17 -9.16
N ILE A 547 -39.46 15.65 -7.95
CA ILE A 547 -40.81 15.71 -7.38
C ILE A 547 -41.04 17.05 -6.67
N CYS A 548 -39.99 17.57 -6.04
CA CYS A 548 -40.03 18.75 -5.20
C CYS A 548 -39.45 20.00 -5.88
N GLU A 549 -38.83 19.83 -7.05
CA GLU A 549 -38.15 20.89 -7.81
C GLU A 549 -37.13 21.70 -6.98
N GLU A 550 -36.41 21.03 -6.08
CA GLU A 550 -35.43 21.66 -5.18
C GLU A 550 -34.05 21.02 -5.28
N THR A 551 -33.01 21.85 -5.11
CA THR A 551 -31.64 21.40 -4.88
C THR A 551 -31.37 21.13 -3.40
N PHE A 552 -30.61 20.08 -3.10
CA PHE A 552 -30.27 19.70 -1.74
C PHE A 552 -28.87 19.10 -1.62
N HIS A 553 -28.20 19.32 -0.48
CA HIS A 553 -26.94 18.66 -0.21
C HIS A 553 -27.17 17.22 0.26
N THR A 554 -26.32 16.29 -0.18
CA THR A 554 -26.39 14.90 0.29
C THR A 554 -26.32 14.80 1.82
N LYS A 555 -25.51 15.67 2.44
CA LYS A 555 -25.35 15.75 3.89
C LYS A 555 -26.57 16.27 4.63
N CYS A 556 -27.43 17.08 3.99
CA CYS A 556 -28.68 17.52 4.59
C CYS A 556 -29.65 16.34 4.71
N VAL A 557 -29.68 15.46 3.71
CA VAL A 557 -30.66 14.38 3.66
C VAL A 557 -30.20 13.11 4.38
N LEU A 558 -28.90 12.81 4.33
CA LEU A 558 -28.33 11.62 4.98
C LEU A 558 -27.65 11.91 6.32
N GLY A 559 -27.22 13.14 6.55
CA GLY A 559 -26.51 13.55 7.77
C GLY A 559 -25.07 13.03 7.83
N ASP A 560 -24.20 13.76 8.54
CA ASP A 560 -22.78 13.41 8.71
C ASP A 560 -22.57 12.13 9.54
N PHE A 561 -23.61 11.64 10.21
CA PHE A 561 -23.58 10.51 11.15
C PHE A 561 -24.55 9.38 10.79
N SER A 562 -24.96 9.26 9.52
CA SER A 562 -25.95 8.25 9.04
C SER A 562 -25.60 6.80 9.36
N LEU A 563 -24.31 6.51 9.50
CA LEU A 563 -23.77 5.17 9.76
C LEU A 563 -23.46 4.93 11.24
N LEU A 564 -23.91 5.82 12.14
CA LEU A 564 -23.86 5.61 13.57
C LEU A 564 -25.23 5.15 14.10
N MET A 565 -25.23 4.06 14.87
CA MET A 565 -26.40 3.55 15.56
C MET A 565 -26.80 4.50 16.70
N PRO A 566 -28.11 4.79 16.88
CA PRO A 566 -28.59 5.48 18.07
C PRO A 566 -28.15 4.77 19.38
N GLY A 567 -27.94 5.53 20.45
CA GLY A 567 -27.45 5.06 21.76
C GLY A 567 -25.92 4.91 21.86
N HIS A 568 -25.18 5.03 20.76
CA HIS A 568 -23.72 4.96 20.81
C HIS A 568 -23.08 6.27 21.28
N VAL A 569 -21.97 6.17 22.01
CA VAL A 569 -21.21 7.34 22.47
C VAL A 569 -19.95 7.53 21.62
N ILE A 570 -19.84 8.65 20.92
CA ILE A 570 -18.65 9.05 20.16
C ILE A 570 -17.77 10.02 20.94
N THR A 571 -16.45 9.98 20.74
CA THR A 571 -15.51 10.86 21.45
C THR A 571 -14.73 11.72 20.46
N TYR A 572 -15.04 13.01 20.37
CA TYR A 572 -14.36 13.90 19.44
C TYR A 572 -13.07 14.48 20.06
N TYR A 573 -11.96 14.41 19.32
CA TYR A 573 -10.61 14.86 19.74
C TYR A 573 -10.14 14.38 21.13
N GLY A 574 -10.63 13.24 21.60
CA GLY A 574 -10.26 12.67 22.90
C GLY A 574 -10.70 13.48 24.13
N LYS A 575 -11.57 14.48 23.97
CA LYS A 575 -11.95 15.41 25.05
C LYS A 575 -13.44 15.46 25.34
N THR A 576 -14.31 15.26 24.35
CA THR A 576 -15.76 15.43 24.52
C THR A 576 -16.51 14.20 24.02
N ARG A 577 -17.39 13.66 24.87
CA ARG A 577 -18.27 12.52 24.55
C ARG A 577 -19.62 13.05 24.05
N PHE A 578 -20.16 12.44 23.01
CA PHE A 578 -21.46 12.75 22.44
C PHE A 578 -22.26 11.47 22.27
N GLU A 579 -23.56 11.52 22.55
CA GLU A 579 -24.46 10.40 22.36
C GLU A 579 -25.21 10.56 21.04
N VAL A 580 -25.21 9.51 20.23
CA VAL A 580 -25.95 9.46 18.97
C VAL A 580 -27.42 9.26 19.33
N ILE A 581 -28.26 10.25 19.05
CA ILE A 581 -29.69 10.17 19.37
C ILE A 581 -30.47 10.18 18.06
N GLN A 582 -31.51 9.35 17.98
CA GLN A 582 -32.42 9.41 16.86
C GLN A 582 -33.24 10.69 16.92
N THR A 583 -33.23 11.46 15.85
CA THR A 583 -33.92 12.75 15.77
C THR A 583 -35.44 12.58 15.89
N HIS A 584 -36.04 13.24 16.87
CA HIS A 584 -37.49 13.25 17.06
C HIS A 584 -38.17 14.12 15.99
N PRO A 585 -39.34 13.73 15.43
CA PRO A 585 -40.08 14.52 14.44
C PRO A 585 -40.53 15.93 14.90
N GLY A 586 -40.35 16.25 16.17
CA GLY A 586 -40.64 17.57 16.73
C GLY A 586 -39.41 18.49 16.80
N PHE A 587 -38.21 18.02 16.44
CA PHE A 587 -36.97 18.76 16.57
C PHE A 587 -36.41 19.18 15.20
N LEU A 588 -36.24 20.48 14.99
CA LEU A 588 -36.33 21.15 13.69
C LEU A 588 -35.11 22.02 13.27
N PRO A 589 -33.86 21.53 13.33
CA PRO A 589 -32.71 22.35 12.95
C PRO A 589 -32.59 22.55 11.43
N ARG A 590 -32.33 23.80 11.02
CA ARG A 590 -32.08 24.21 9.63
C ARG A 590 -30.62 23.95 9.25
N CYS A 591 -30.36 23.58 7.99
CA CYS A 591 -29.00 23.57 7.46
C CYS A 591 -28.45 25.01 7.42
N TYR A 592 -27.18 25.22 7.79
CA TYR A 592 -26.57 26.56 7.72
C TYR A 592 -26.15 26.95 6.30
N ILE A 593 -26.09 25.98 5.36
CA ILE A 593 -25.65 26.17 3.98
C ILE A 593 -26.83 26.34 3.03
N CYS A 594 -27.90 25.53 3.17
CA CYS A 594 -29.11 25.70 2.35
C CYS A 594 -30.32 26.12 3.20
N PRO A 595 -31.11 27.09 2.74
CA PRO A 595 -32.37 27.45 3.38
C PRO A 595 -33.49 26.43 3.11
N SER A 596 -33.34 25.54 2.12
CA SER A 596 -34.42 24.74 1.56
C SER A 596 -34.75 23.46 2.35
N ARG A 597 -33.78 22.80 3.01
CA ARG A 597 -34.01 21.49 3.67
C ARG A 597 -33.43 21.37 5.08
N ARG A 598 -34.19 20.71 5.96
CA ARG A 598 -33.86 20.40 7.36
C ARG A 598 -32.89 19.20 7.39
N ALA A 599 -31.88 19.19 8.26
CA ALA A 599 -30.87 18.12 8.25
C ALA A 599 -31.28 16.88 9.08
N VAL A 600 -30.80 15.67 8.76
CA VAL A 600 -31.04 14.42 9.53
C VAL A 600 -29.91 13.40 9.29
N PRO A 601 -29.45 12.57 10.25
CA PRO A 601 -29.65 12.62 11.71
C PRO A 601 -28.57 13.45 12.44
N PHE A 602 -28.85 13.86 13.69
CA PHE A 602 -27.95 14.65 14.55
C PHE A 602 -27.40 13.82 15.72
N VAL A 603 -26.25 14.25 16.24
CA VAL A 603 -25.68 13.75 17.50
C VAL A 603 -25.88 14.81 18.58
N SER A 604 -26.31 14.38 19.76
CA SER A 604 -26.58 15.23 20.92
C SER A 604 -25.38 15.24 21.87
N LYS A 605 -25.02 16.41 22.40
CA LYS A 605 -24.03 16.51 23.49
C LYS A 605 -24.70 16.20 24.83
N THR A 606 -24.32 15.08 25.44
CA THR A 606 -24.57 14.80 26.87
C THR A 606 -23.28 14.99 27.65
N GLU A 607 -23.13 16.13 28.34
CA GLU A 607 -22.13 16.25 29.40
C GLU A 607 -22.59 15.39 30.57
N LEU A 608 -21.95 14.22 30.76
CA LEU A 608 -22.05 13.47 32.01
C LEU A 608 -21.31 14.25 33.10
N ARG A 609 -21.93 15.33 33.62
CA ARG A 609 -21.66 15.78 34.99
C ARG A 609 -22.64 15.06 35.89
N GLU A 610 -22.12 14.46 36.94
CA GLU A 610 -22.91 13.78 37.96
C GLU A 610 -24.07 14.69 38.41
N GLN A 611 -25.28 14.14 38.32
CA GLN A 611 -26.56 14.66 38.81
C GLN A 611 -27.35 15.63 37.89
N ARG A 612 -28.52 15.11 37.47
CA ARG A 612 -29.68 15.73 36.77
C ARG A 612 -29.50 16.08 35.30
N ILE A 613 -30.19 15.29 34.46
CA ILE A 613 -30.45 15.56 33.04
C ILE A 613 -31.30 16.84 32.95
N ASN A 614 -30.73 17.92 32.43
CA ASN A 614 -31.49 19.11 32.03
C ASN A 614 -31.59 19.11 30.50
N ILE A 615 -32.80 18.84 29.99
CA ILE A 615 -33.09 18.65 28.56
C ILE A 615 -32.97 19.99 27.79
N ASP A 616 -32.93 21.12 28.49
CA ASP A 616 -32.89 22.47 27.89
C ASP A 616 -31.49 22.95 27.45
N ALA A 617 -30.44 22.16 27.66
CA ALA A 617 -29.04 22.54 27.35
C ALA A 617 -28.36 21.61 26.32
N VAL A 618 -29.11 21.01 25.40
CA VAL A 618 -28.54 20.14 24.36
C VAL A 618 -27.82 20.99 23.30
N THR A 619 -26.51 20.81 23.18
CA THR A 619 -25.71 21.37 22.07
C THR A 619 -25.62 20.35 20.94
N TRP A 620 -25.99 20.76 19.73
CA TRP A 620 -26.07 19.89 18.55
C TRP A 620 -24.85 20.12 17.65
N VAL A 621 -24.29 19.07 17.06
CA VAL A 621 -23.05 19.15 16.25
C VAL A 621 -23.27 18.59 14.85
N THR A 622 -22.81 19.33 13.83
CA THR A 622 -22.61 18.85 12.45
C THR A 622 -21.12 18.88 12.10
N ALA A 623 -20.67 18.04 11.16
CA ALA A 623 -19.24 17.91 10.84
C ALA A 623 -18.75 19.00 9.88
N THR A 624 -19.64 19.71 9.20
CA THR A 624 -19.30 20.88 8.39
C THR A 624 -19.06 22.10 9.27
N GLY A 625 -17.93 22.07 9.98
CA GLY A 625 -17.16 23.25 10.38
C GLY A 625 -17.92 24.47 10.87
N ALA A 626 -18.63 24.34 11.99
CA ALA A 626 -18.68 25.42 12.96
C ALA A 626 -19.19 24.89 14.31
N PHE A 627 -18.34 25.03 15.34
CA PHE A 627 -18.83 25.37 16.66
C PHE A 627 -19.50 26.75 16.55
N VAL A 628 -20.69 26.85 15.97
CA VAL A 628 -21.49 28.04 16.21
C VAL A 628 -22.10 27.84 17.59
N TYR A 629 -21.49 28.49 18.58
CA TYR A 629 -22.23 29.02 19.71
C TYR A 629 -23.31 29.95 19.16
N ASN A 630 -24.38 29.40 18.61
CA ASN A 630 -25.62 30.13 18.41
C ASN A 630 -26.74 29.16 18.71
N LYS A 631 -27.62 29.61 19.60
CA LYS A 631 -28.97 29.09 19.77
C LYS A 631 -29.50 28.73 18.38
N LEU A 632 -29.71 27.44 18.13
CA LEU A 632 -30.65 27.04 17.09
C LEU A 632 -31.96 27.75 17.46
N TYR A 633 -32.41 28.68 16.62
CA TYR A 633 -33.75 29.24 16.76
C TYR A 633 -34.72 28.09 16.52
N VAL A 634 -35.23 27.55 17.62
CA VAL A 634 -36.41 26.70 17.63
C VAL A 634 -37.56 27.67 17.37
N ASP A 635 -38.10 27.70 16.15
CA ASP A 635 -39.43 28.23 15.94
C ASP A 635 -40.36 27.38 16.82
N ARG A 636 -41.00 28.01 17.81
CA ARG A 636 -41.98 27.37 18.69
C ARG A 636 -43.24 27.00 17.92
#